data_AF-A0A7D9H4J6-F1
#
_entry.id   AF-A0A7D9H4J6-F1
#
_cell.length_a   1.000
_cell.length_b   1.000
_cell.length_c   1.000
_cell.angle_alpha   90.00
_cell.angle_beta   90.00
_cell.angle_gamma   90.00
#
_symmetry.space_group_name_H-M   'P 1'
#
loop_
_entity.id
_entity.type
_entity.pdbx_description
1 polymer ?
#
loop_
_entity_poly.entity_id
_entity_poly.type
_entity_poly.pdbx_seq_one_letter_code
_entity_poly.pdbx_strand_id
1 'polypeptide(L)'
;MENKQSDGQKQTGLAGLPTELLIQVFSHLDPQTLEEIGLVCHRWHNLIKDNTVWYRVFVARHPRTAPVFSAAVRTKSWRRELIRRDELLAAWNNGRSTLRTYSLARDLRRPSRILADFRRGRMLAYDATMGGLLTCDISSGRGISHALCSIPAGCTTYSVGRHFMIFGRWDGSVYGSILERKNILCAGLRSMQTAPGRHNSLITASAVCRGDLPKQGLPGAFTGDIQGSIHAWDARTGECLAQIALGGLAHAQPARVAPAAVLPSGDVPPSQNAVVRLDSDGRRYLVALLSSGNVYLIENLFCVREHTERTPRISKIGLFKSPGLSADPSSWVGVQICADYGGQNVVVYNQDRFEVFPFHGESSSVLALAPGQQISLAALECGDHAMVARERSIVGGDPLLMAVVLRSGLVLIVNVRAASFVLQPLARIEPQLLRRWSDAQGAPDPAAAPITAVALTGLVVVVGFRDGAAEMYDTVSGEFCRQVSDGPSRRMRTGAGAGGAGAELPVSTILLDDQSAAGLLELGPVIQFFEFGDCYSRQHHSGHRIRKKSRQREKKAVDDEIKSRVRDYEYQEAQLEREYDMVAQYNGEDTTGAEQLQMALALSASLQSSEQGENTSPGGDVTPDEMRQIERIERTEERQRREEAQVAQIAQQQEEAQACQRQEEEDLRLAIRLSLLDTGAPPAQGSSDDNRINN
;
A
#
# COMPACT_ATOMS: atom_id res chain seq x y z
N MET A 1 -22.05 26.97 -78.14
CA MET A 1 -22.25 26.00 -77.05
C MET A 1 -20.88 25.64 -76.53
N GLU A 2 -20.52 26.09 -75.34
CA GLU A 2 -19.64 25.38 -74.41
C GLU A 2 -19.62 26.19 -73.11
N ASN A 3 -20.43 25.73 -72.17
CA ASN A 3 -20.54 26.30 -70.84
C ASN A 3 -19.23 26.08 -70.10
N LYS A 4 -18.58 27.17 -69.70
CA LYS A 4 -17.62 27.18 -68.61
C LYS A 4 -18.31 26.61 -67.37
N GLN A 5 -18.00 25.36 -67.05
CA GLN A 5 -18.32 24.80 -65.74
C GLN A 5 -17.57 25.62 -64.68
N SER A 6 -18.36 26.26 -63.84
CA SER A 6 -17.97 26.94 -62.62
C SER A 6 -17.03 26.07 -61.79
N ASP A 7 -15.87 26.62 -61.44
CA ASP A 7 -15.03 26.15 -60.34
C ASP A 7 -15.91 25.87 -59.13
N GLY A 8 -16.10 24.58 -58.84
CA GLY A 8 -16.74 24.14 -57.63
C GLY A 8 -15.98 24.70 -56.44
N GLN A 9 -16.68 25.45 -55.58
CA GLN A 9 -16.20 25.85 -54.27
C GLN A 9 -15.58 24.64 -53.57
N LYS A 10 -14.25 24.52 -53.60
CA LYS A 10 -13.52 23.73 -52.61
C LYS A 10 -13.78 24.45 -51.30
N GLN A 11 -14.80 24.01 -50.57
CA GLN A 11 -15.03 24.46 -49.22
C GLN A 11 -13.71 24.33 -48.48
N THR A 12 -13.11 25.46 -48.13
CA THR A 12 -12.02 25.57 -47.17
C THR A 12 -12.61 25.23 -45.80
N GLY A 13 -12.97 23.95 -45.60
CA GLY A 13 -13.46 23.43 -44.34
C GLY A 13 -12.36 23.49 -43.28
N LEU A 14 -12.66 23.03 -42.06
CA LEU A 14 -11.75 23.02 -40.89
C LEU A 14 -10.28 22.66 -41.23
N ALA A 15 -10.06 21.81 -42.23
CA ALA A 15 -8.73 21.44 -42.74
C ALA A 15 -7.85 22.61 -43.22
N GLY A 16 -8.40 23.79 -43.55
CA GLY A 16 -7.67 24.98 -43.96
C GLY A 16 -7.35 25.97 -42.82
N LEU A 17 -7.86 25.73 -41.60
CA LEU A 17 -7.63 26.64 -40.48
C LEU A 17 -6.20 26.54 -39.95
N PRO A 18 -5.63 27.65 -39.43
CA PRO A 18 -4.43 27.63 -38.60
C PRO A 18 -4.56 26.67 -37.42
N THR A 19 -3.44 26.09 -37.01
CA THR A 19 -3.39 25.11 -35.94
C THR A 19 -3.95 25.66 -34.62
N GLU A 20 -3.75 26.95 -34.36
CA GLU A 20 -4.21 27.64 -33.16
C GLU A 20 -5.74 27.67 -33.07
N LEU A 21 -6.42 27.94 -34.20
CA LEU A 21 -7.88 27.96 -34.27
C LEU A 21 -8.45 26.55 -34.18
N LEU A 22 -7.79 25.56 -34.78
CA LEU A 22 -8.17 24.16 -34.61
C LEU A 22 -8.08 23.71 -33.15
N ILE A 23 -7.03 24.09 -32.43
CA ILE A 23 -6.88 23.76 -31.01
C ILE A 23 -7.97 24.45 -30.18
N GLN A 24 -8.34 25.68 -30.50
CA GLN A 24 -9.43 26.37 -29.82
C GLN A 24 -10.79 25.67 -30.07
N VAL A 25 -11.06 25.25 -31.31
CA VAL A 25 -12.26 24.46 -31.63
C VAL A 25 -12.25 23.13 -30.87
N PHE A 26 -11.12 22.41 -30.87
CA PHE A 26 -10.94 21.15 -30.15
C PHE A 26 -11.05 21.30 -28.62
N SER A 27 -10.73 22.48 -28.07
CA SER A 27 -10.85 22.74 -26.62
C SER A 27 -12.28 22.65 -26.08
N HIS A 28 -13.28 22.78 -26.95
CA HIS A 28 -14.69 22.67 -26.58
C HIS A 28 -15.26 21.24 -26.68
N LEU A 29 -14.48 20.30 -27.18
CA LEU A 29 -14.92 18.91 -27.39
C LEU A 29 -14.62 18.04 -26.16
N ASP A 30 -15.35 16.95 -26.03
CA ASP A 30 -15.10 15.95 -25.01
C ASP A 30 -13.97 14.98 -25.39
N PRO A 31 -13.31 14.34 -24.40
CA PRO A 31 -12.18 13.46 -24.67
C PRO A 31 -12.52 12.31 -25.61
N GLN A 32 -13.75 11.79 -25.61
CA GLN A 32 -14.15 10.69 -26.50
C GLN A 32 -14.24 11.20 -27.95
N THR A 33 -14.94 12.32 -28.18
CA THR A 33 -15.00 12.96 -29.51
C THR A 33 -13.61 13.36 -30.01
N LEU A 34 -12.71 13.82 -29.14
CA LEU A 34 -11.33 14.13 -29.51
C LEU A 34 -10.56 12.89 -29.99
N GLU A 35 -10.82 11.71 -29.41
CA GLU A 35 -10.20 10.46 -29.88
C GLU A 35 -10.71 10.05 -31.26
N GLU A 36 -12.01 10.21 -31.50
CA GLU A 36 -12.65 9.93 -32.80
C GLU A 36 -12.16 10.86 -33.91
N ILE A 37 -11.99 12.15 -33.61
CA ILE A 37 -11.43 13.15 -34.53
C ILE A 37 -10.00 12.81 -34.95
N GLY A 38 -9.27 12.09 -34.09
CA GLY A 38 -7.93 11.58 -34.38
C GLY A 38 -7.89 10.55 -35.51
N LEU A 39 -9.04 10.01 -35.92
CA LEU A 39 -9.18 9.04 -37.00
C LEU A 39 -9.53 9.69 -38.35
N VAL A 40 -9.80 11.01 -38.38
CA VAL A 40 -10.26 11.70 -39.59
C VAL A 40 -9.12 11.95 -40.59
N CYS A 41 -7.97 12.45 -40.13
CA CYS A 41 -6.81 12.67 -40.99
C CYS A 41 -5.48 12.72 -40.22
N HIS A 42 -4.35 12.53 -40.92
CA HIS A 42 -3.01 12.58 -40.31
C HIS A 42 -2.69 13.89 -39.59
N ARG A 43 -3.16 15.03 -40.13
CA ARG A 43 -2.95 16.34 -39.50
C ARG A 43 -3.63 16.40 -38.13
N TRP A 44 -4.88 15.96 -38.04
CA TRP A 44 -5.64 15.98 -36.79
C TRP A 44 -5.12 14.94 -35.80
N HIS A 45 -4.71 13.77 -36.29
CA HIS A 45 -4.04 12.75 -35.49
C HIS A 45 -2.77 13.30 -34.81
N ASN A 46 -1.93 14.00 -35.55
CA ASN A 46 -0.70 14.60 -35.01
C ASN A 46 -0.99 15.70 -33.97
N LEU A 47 -2.05 16.50 -34.19
CA LEU A 47 -2.47 17.52 -33.22
C LEU A 47 -3.02 16.90 -31.93
N ILE A 48 -3.83 15.85 -32.02
CA ILE A 48 -4.38 15.17 -30.84
C ILE A 48 -3.30 14.40 -30.08
N LYS A 49 -2.21 14.00 -30.74
CA LYS A 49 -1.05 13.40 -30.05
C LYS A 49 -0.25 14.44 -29.25
N ASP A 50 -0.34 15.72 -29.60
CA ASP A 50 0.39 16.79 -28.93
C ASP A 50 -0.22 17.12 -27.56
N ASN A 51 0.65 17.18 -26.55
CA ASN A 51 0.31 17.44 -25.16
C ASN A 51 -0.17 18.89 -24.96
N THR A 52 0.23 19.83 -25.84
CA THR A 52 -0.19 21.24 -25.76
C THR A 52 -1.69 21.42 -26.01
N VAL A 53 -2.28 20.60 -26.88
CA VAL A 53 -3.72 20.58 -27.17
C VAL A 53 -4.50 20.16 -25.93
N TRP A 54 -4.09 19.04 -25.32
CA TRP A 54 -4.71 18.55 -24.10
C TRP A 54 -4.56 19.51 -22.92
N TYR A 55 -3.44 20.23 -22.84
CA TYR A 55 -3.30 21.31 -21.85
C TYR A 55 -4.34 22.43 -22.08
N ARG A 56 -4.53 22.88 -23.32
CA ARG A 56 -5.53 23.92 -23.61
C ARG A 56 -6.96 23.43 -23.37
N VAL A 57 -7.28 22.19 -23.73
CA VAL A 57 -8.56 21.53 -23.41
C VAL A 57 -8.76 21.49 -21.89
N PHE A 58 -7.71 21.12 -21.14
CA PHE A 58 -7.76 21.08 -19.68
C PHE A 58 -8.05 22.45 -19.08
N VAL A 59 -7.33 23.49 -19.50
CA VAL A 59 -7.54 24.87 -19.00
C VAL A 59 -8.94 25.38 -19.37
N ALA A 60 -9.44 25.07 -20.57
CA ALA A 60 -10.78 25.46 -20.99
C ALA A 60 -11.88 24.80 -20.15
N ARG A 61 -11.69 23.53 -19.76
CA ARG A 61 -12.65 22.75 -18.96
C ARG A 61 -12.58 23.05 -17.47
N HIS A 62 -11.37 23.29 -16.96
CA HIS A 62 -11.09 23.50 -15.54
C HIS A 62 -10.50 24.91 -15.31
N PRO A 63 -11.21 25.99 -15.67
CA PRO A 63 -10.66 27.35 -15.65
C PRO A 63 -10.30 27.84 -14.25
N ARG A 64 -10.89 27.25 -13.22
CA ARG A 64 -10.63 27.57 -11.81
C ARG A 64 -9.50 26.75 -11.20
N THR A 65 -9.01 25.73 -11.90
CA THR A 65 -7.86 24.98 -11.44
C THR A 65 -6.63 25.84 -11.65
N ALA A 66 -6.07 26.36 -10.55
CA ALA A 66 -4.82 27.10 -10.55
C ALA A 66 -3.71 26.30 -11.28
N PRO A 67 -2.63 26.94 -11.76
CA PRO A 67 -1.52 26.21 -12.41
C PRO A 67 -0.85 25.17 -11.51
N VAL A 68 -1.16 25.18 -10.20
CA VAL A 68 -0.67 24.26 -9.19
C VAL A 68 -1.84 23.48 -8.59
N PHE A 69 -1.88 22.17 -8.85
CA PHE A 69 -2.88 21.24 -8.34
C PHE A 69 -2.28 19.83 -8.21
N SER A 70 -2.84 19.01 -7.32
CA SER A 70 -2.36 17.64 -7.14
C SER A 70 -2.84 16.76 -8.30
N ALA A 71 -1.91 16.03 -8.91
CA ALA A 71 -2.14 15.21 -10.09
C ALA A 71 -2.73 13.85 -9.72
N ALA A 72 -3.84 13.47 -10.34
CA ALA A 72 -4.52 12.21 -10.10
C ALA A 72 -3.72 10.99 -10.59
N VAL A 73 -3.00 11.10 -11.73
CA VAL A 73 -2.24 9.97 -12.31
C VAL A 73 -0.72 10.11 -12.11
N ARG A 74 -0.25 11.30 -11.73
CA ARG A 74 1.20 11.64 -11.63
C ARG A 74 1.98 11.37 -12.93
N THR A 75 1.46 11.84 -14.07
CA THR A 75 2.18 11.73 -15.36
C THR A 75 2.42 13.09 -16.00
N LYS A 76 3.30 13.13 -17.00
CA LYS A 76 3.53 14.33 -17.84
C LYS A 76 2.45 14.52 -18.91
N SER A 77 1.53 13.56 -19.05
CA SER A 77 0.52 13.56 -20.10
C SER A 77 -0.75 14.24 -19.60
N TRP A 78 -1.07 15.41 -20.18
CA TRP A 78 -2.31 16.13 -19.90
C TRP A 78 -3.55 15.33 -20.31
N ARG A 79 -3.46 14.49 -21.35
CA ARG A 79 -4.54 13.58 -21.77
C ARG A 79 -4.94 12.63 -20.65
N ARG A 80 -3.98 11.88 -20.09
CA ARG A 80 -4.26 10.90 -19.03
C ARG A 80 -4.77 11.56 -17.77
N GLU A 81 -4.20 12.70 -17.42
CA GLU A 81 -4.64 13.48 -16.27
C GLU A 81 -6.08 13.98 -16.45
N LEU A 82 -6.42 14.57 -17.61
CA LEU A 82 -7.76 15.07 -17.90
C LEU A 82 -8.81 13.95 -17.81
N ILE A 83 -8.59 12.84 -18.51
CA ILE A 83 -9.53 11.71 -18.52
C ILE A 83 -9.74 11.19 -17.10
N ARG A 84 -8.65 10.95 -16.37
CA ARG A 84 -8.75 10.41 -15.01
C ARG A 84 -9.40 11.38 -14.04
N ARG A 85 -9.05 12.66 -14.12
CA ARG A 85 -9.62 13.70 -13.26
C ARG A 85 -11.12 13.85 -13.51
N ASP A 86 -11.54 13.86 -14.78
CA ASP A 86 -12.96 13.96 -15.13
C ASP A 86 -13.74 12.71 -14.67
N GLU A 87 -13.17 11.50 -14.83
CA GLU A 87 -13.77 10.27 -14.29
C GLU A 87 -13.95 10.35 -12.77
N LEU A 88 -12.92 10.78 -12.04
CA LEU A 88 -12.97 10.87 -10.58
C LEU A 88 -13.92 11.97 -10.13
N LEU A 89 -13.88 13.16 -10.73
CA LEU A 89 -14.80 14.26 -10.40
C LEU A 89 -16.25 13.88 -10.71
N ALA A 90 -16.50 13.21 -11.83
CA ALA A 90 -17.82 12.68 -12.15
C ALA A 90 -18.27 11.63 -11.11
N ALA A 91 -17.37 10.74 -10.67
CA ALA A 91 -17.66 9.77 -9.62
C ALA A 91 -17.96 10.46 -8.29
N TRP A 92 -17.16 11.43 -7.86
CA TRP A 92 -17.36 12.17 -6.61
C TRP A 92 -18.66 12.98 -6.62
N ASN A 93 -18.90 13.78 -7.67
CA ASN A 93 -20.04 14.71 -7.75
C ASN A 93 -21.35 14.00 -8.12
N ASN A 94 -21.33 13.20 -9.19
CA ASN A 94 -22.53 12.66 -9.83
C ASN A 94 -22.68 11.14 -9.65
N GLY A 95 -21.66 10.47 -9.11
CA GLY A 95 -21.70 9.03 -8.89
C GLY A 95 -22.81 8.64 -7.93
N ARG A 96 -23.44 7.50 -8.25
CA ARG A 96 -24.39 6.85 -7.33
C ARG A 96 -23.68 6.58 -6.01
N SER A 97 -24.31 6.99 -4.90
CA SER A 97 -23.78 6.80 -3.56
C SER A 97 -24.12 5.41 -3.05
N THR A 98 -23.11 4.68 -2.61
CA THR A 98 -23.28 3.50 -1.77
C THR A 98 -22.76 3.81 -0.38
N LEU A 99 -23.67 3.96 0.57
CA LEU A 99 -23.35 4.15 1.97
C LEU A 99 -23.65 2.86 2.72
N ARG A 100 -22.64 2.27 3.34
CA ARG A 100 -22.76 1.07 4.17
C ARG A 100 -22.35 1.42 5.59
N THR A 101 -23.24 1.12 6.52
CA THR A 101 -22.97 1.35 7.94
C THR A 101 -22.95 0.02 8.68
N TYR A 102 -21.91 -0.19 9.49
CA TYR A 102 -21.80 -1.31 10.39
C TYR A 102 -21.25 -0.86 11.74
N SER A 103 -21.50 -1.64 12.79
CA SER A 103 -21.08 -1.32 14.15
C SER A 103 -20.04 -2.31 14.62
N LEU A 104 -18.94 -1.79 15.16
CA LEU A 104 -17.91 -2.55 15.85
C LEU A 104 -18.22 -2.73 17.34
N ALA A 105 -19.34 -2.17 17.84
CA ALA A 105 -19.69 -2.16 19.27
C ALA A 105 -19.76 -3.55 19.93
N ARG A 106 -19.92 -4.62 19.13
CA ARG A 106 -19.91 -6.00 19.63
C ARG A 106 -18.53 -6.42 20.14
N ASP A 107 -17.47 -5.93 19.49
CA ASP A 107 -16.11 -6.40 19.69
C ASP A 107 -15.19 -5.30 20.26
N LEU A 108 -15.46 -4.02 19.95
CA LEU A 108 -14.74 -2.85 20.45
C LEU A 108 -15.71 -1.80 21.00
N ARG A 109 -15.44 -1.25 22.19
CA ARG A 109 -16.26 -0.16 22.75
C ARG A 109 -16.04 1.15 22.04
N ARG A 110 -14.78 1.52 21.81
CA ARG A 110 -14.42 2.74 21.08
C ARG A 110 -13.05 2.58 20.42
N PRO A 111 -12.96 2.61 19.08
CA PRO A 111 -11.65 2.65 18.43
C PRO A 111 -10.93 3.93 18.84
N SER A 112 -9.66 3.80 19.20
CA SER A 112 -8.75 4.92 19.43
C SER A 112 -7.99 5.29 18.16
N ARG A 113 -7.73 4.29 17.31
CA ARG A 113 -7.08 4.45 16.00
C ARG A 113 -7.67 3.48 14.98
N ILE A 114 -7.92 3.97 13.77
CA ILE A 114 -8.30 3.16 12.62
C ILE A 114 -7.29 3.37 11.50
N LEU A 115 -6.86 2.27 10.88
CA LEU A 115 -6.05 2.27 9.67
C LEU A 115 -6.83 1.51 8.59
N ALA A 116 -6.95 2.10 7.40
CA ALA A 116 -7.58 1.46 6.25
C ALA A 116 -6.56 1.19 5.15
N ASP A 117 -6.68 0.02 4.53
CA ASP A 117 -6.03 -0.34 3.28
C ASP A 117 -7.12 -0.56 2.21
N PHE A 118 -7.43 0.52 1.49
CA PHE A 118 -8.43 0.50 0.42
C PHE A 118 -8.04 -0.43 -0.74
N ARG A 119 -6.73 -0.64 -0.98
CA ARG A 119 -6.24 -1.53 -2.06
C ARG A 119 -6.52 -3.00 -1.73
N ARG A 120 -6.36 -3.40 -0.47
CA ARG A 120 -6.68 -4.76 0.01
C ARG A 120 -8.11 -4.91 0.52
N GLY A 121 -8.86 -3.81 0.65
CA GLY A 121 -10.20 -3.81 1.22
C GLY A 121 -10.23 -4.17 2.71
N ARG A 122 -9.17 -3.90 3.48
CA ARG A 122 -9.08 -4.27 4.90
C ARG A 122 -8.84 -3.09 5.81
N MET A 123 -9.53 -3.09 6.95
CA MET A 123 -9.30 -2.12 8.02
C MET A 123 -8.77 -2.81 9.27
N LEU A 124 -8.00 -2.04 10.03
CA LEU A 124 -7.48 -2.37 11.35
C LEU A 124 -7.99 -1.31 12.32
N ALA A 125 -8.70 -1.74 13.36
CA ALA A 125 -9.16 -0.88 14.44
C ALA A 125 -8.47 -1.31 15.75
N TYR A 126 -7.96 -0.33 16.49
CA TYR A 126 -7.30 -0.54 17.77
C TYR A 126 -7.96 0.30 18.87
N ASP A 127 -8.31 -0.34 19.98
CA ASP A 127 -8.84 0.30 21.19
C ASP A 127 -7.71 0.41 22.22
N ALA A 128 -7.25 1.65 22.47
CA ALA A 128 -6.18 1.94 23.41
C ALA A 128 -6.62 1.91 24.88
N THR A 129 -7.91 1.72 25.17
CA THR A 129 -8.41 1.62 26.55
C THR A 129 -8.44 0.17 27.02
N MET A 130 -8.90 -0.74 26.15
CA MET A 130 -9.05 -2.17 26.46
C MET A 130 -7.93 -3.04 25.87
N GLY A 131 -7.15 -2.51 24.91
CA GLY A 131 -6.15 -3.28 24.17
C GLY A 131 -6.75 -4.19 23.08
N GLY A 132 -8.00 -3.95 22.67
CA GLY A 132 -8.66 -4.73 21.62
C GLY A 132 -8.13 -4.37 20.23
N LEU A 133 -7.80 -5.39 19.43
CA LEU A 133 -7.40 -5.26 18.04
C LEU A 133 -8.40 -5.99 17.15
N LEU A 134 -8.87 -5.32 16.12
CA LEU A 134 -9.86 -5.85 15.20
C LEU A 134 -9.42 -5.63 13.75
N THR A 135 -9.54 -6.65 12.93
CA THR A 135 -9.48 -6.51 11.46
C THR A 135 -10.76 -6.96 10.83
N CYS A 136 -11.24 -6.20 9.84
CA CYS A 136 -12.38 -6.60 9.03
C CYS A 136 -12.29 -6.04 7.59
N ASP A 137 -13.17 -6.51 6.71
CA ASP A 137 -13.36 -5.93 5.39
C ASP A 137 -13.98 -4.53 5.50
N ILE A 138 -13.34 -3.53 4.87
CA ILE A 138 -13.76 -2.12 4.90
C ILE A 138 -15.19 -1.98 4.36
N SER A 139 -15.49 -2.71 3.27
CA SER A 139 -16.70 -2.49 2.49
C SER A 139 -17.95 -3.13 3.12
N SER A 140 -17.78 -4.20 3.90
CA SER A 140 -18.90 -5.01 4.40
C SER A 140 -18.91 -5.17 5.92
N GLY A 141 -17.80 -4.86 6.59
CA GLY A 141 -17.61 -5.14 8.01
C GLY A 141 -17.56 -6.63 8.34
N ARG A 142 -17.46 -7.52 7.34
CA ARG A 142 -17.41 -8.98 7.52
C ARG A 142 -15.96 -9.47 7.69
N GLY A 143 -15.82 -10.72 8.12
CA GLY A 143 -14.51 -11.33 8.32
C GLY A 143 -13.76 -10.75 9.51
N ILE A 144 -14.50 -10.45 10.59
CA ILE A 144 -13.94 -9.90 11.81
C ILE A 144 -12.99 -10.93 12.42
N SER A 145 -11.71 -10.57 12.50
CA SER A 145 -10.73 -11.25 13.33
C SER A 145 -10.42 -10.31 14.50
N HIS A 146 -10.54 -10.84 15.71
CA HIS A 146 -10.30 -10.10 16.94
C HIS A 146 -9.13 -10.71 17.70
N ALA A 147 -8.24 -9.87 18.19
CA ALA A 147 -7.13 -10.27 19.02
C ALA A 147 -6.97 -9.26 20.17
N LEU A 148 -6.51 -9.73 21.33
CA LEU A 148 -6.22 -8.86 22.47
C LEU A 148 -4.73 -8.56 22.48
N CYS A 149 -4.37 -7.30 22.32
CA CYS A 149 -3.01 -6.81 22.51
C CYS A 149 -2.96 -6.11 23.88
N SER A 150 -2.44 -6.83 24.88
CA SER A 150 -2.31 -6.30 26.25
C SER A 150 -1.49 -5.00 26.25
N ILE A 151 -2.07 -3.93 26.77
CA ILE A 151 -1.37 -2.66 26.96
C ILE A 151 -0.43 -2.83 28.16
N PRO A 152 0.88 -2.59 28.00
CA PRO A 152 1.81 -2.67 29.12
C PRO A 152 1.43 -1.68 30.23
N ALA A 153 1.50 -2.11 31.49
CA ALA A 153 1.21 -1.25 32.63
C ALA A 153 2.17 -0.04 32.68
N GLY A 154 1.65 1.17 32.78
CA GLY A 154 2.46 2.38 32.73
C GLY A 154 2.93 2.77 31.33
N CYS A 155 2.15 2.44 30.30
CA CYS A 155 2.34 2.97 28.95
C CYS A 155 2.18 4.49 28.94
N THR A 156 3.18 5.19 28.39
CA THR A 156 3.22 6.66 28.30
C THR A 156 2.94 7.14 26.88
N THR A 157 3.38 6.38 25.89
CA THR A 157 3.18 6.67 24.47
C THR A 157 3.00 5.37 23.70
N TYR A 158 2.22 5.43 22.62
CA TYR A 158 2.08 4.32 21.70
C TYR A 158 2.00 4.85 20.27
N SER A 159 2.44 4.03 19.33
CA SER A 159 2.31 4.31 17.91
C SER A 159 1.92 3.04 17.17
N VAL A 160 0.96 3.16 16.26
CA VAL A 160 0.36 2.04 15.52
C VAL A 160 0.56 2.27 14.03
N GLY A 161 1.23 1.34 13.36
CA GLY A 161 1.30 1.23 11.91
C GLY A 161 0.44 0.07 11.39
N ARG A 162 0.45 -0.15 10.07
CA ARG A 162 -0.36 -1.21 9.44
C ARG A 162 0.01 -2.63 9.88
N HIS A 163 1.29 -2.86 10.17
CA HIS A 163 1.81 -4.21 10.47
C HIS A 163 2.46 -4.33 11.84
N PHE A 164 2.69 -3.22 12.54
CA PHE A 164 3.43 -3.20 13.79
C PHE A 164 2.94 -2.07 14.67
N MET A 165 2.95 -2.30 15.98
CA MET A 165 2.76 -1.26 16.99
C MET A 165 3.87 -1.32 18.02
N ILE A 166 4.14 -0.17 18.63
CA ILE A 166 5.14 0.00 19.67
C ILE A 166 4.54 0.78 20.84
N PHE A 167 4.97 0.41 22.03
CA PHE A 167 4.59 1.01 23.31
C PHE A 167 5.85 1.46 24.05
N GLY A 168 5.86 2.71 24.49
CA GLY A 168 6.84 3.25 25.41
C GLY A 168 6.26 3.30 26.83
N ARG A 169 7.08 2.99 27.82
CA ARG A 169 6.72 3.05 29.24
C ARG A 169 7.52 4.11 30.00
N TRP A 170 7.05 4.42 31.20
CA TRP A 170 7.72 5.38 32.10
C TRP A 170 9.04 4.89 32.67
N ASP A 171 9.27 3.57 32.71
CA ASP A 171 10.51 2.94 33.17
C ASP A 171 11.59 2.87 32.07
N GLY A 172 11.36 3.46 30.90
CA GLY A 172 12.26 3.34 29.75
C GLY A 172 12.16 2.03 29.00
N SER A 173 11.21 1.15 29.37
CA SER A 173 11.01 -0.12 28.68
C SER A 173 10.14 0.04 27.43
N VAL A 174 10.52 -0.70 26.37
CA VAL A 174 9.83 -0.67 25.08
C VAL A 174 9.25 -2.04 24.77
N TYR A 175 7.98 -2.04 24.41
CA TYR A 175 7.27 -3.25 23.98
C TYR A 175 6.75 -3.05 22.57
N GLY A 176 6.71 -4.12 21.79
CA GLY A 176 6.24 -4.10 20.43
C GLY A 176 5.37 -5.30 20.13
N SER A 177 4.45 -5.15 19.19
CA SER A 177 3.60 -6.23 18.72
C SER A 177 3.50 -6.16 17.21
N ILE A 178 3.77 -7.29 16.54
CA ILE A 178 3.48 -7.43 15.12
C ILE A 178 1.99 -7.70 15.00
N LEU A 179 1.28 -6.89 14.23
CA LEU A 179 -0.18 -6.92 14.12
C LEU A 179 -0.66 -7.84 13.01
N GLU A 180 0.05 -7.86 11.89
CA GLU A 180 -0.33 -8.68 10.76
C GLU A 180 0.89 -9.39 10.16
N ARG A 181 0.83 -10.72 10.10
CA ARG A 181 1.80 -11.55 9.38
C ARG A 181 1.06 -12.50 8.45
N LYS A 182 1.30 -12.40 7.14
CA LYS A 182 0.64 -13.24 6.11
C LYS A 182 -0.89 -13.29 6.26
N ASN A 183 -1.52 -12.15 6.53
CA ASN A 183 -2.98 -12.00 6.75
C ASN A 183 -3.54 -12.65 8.02
N ILE A 184 -2.67 -13.04 8.96
CA ILE A 184 -3.06 -13.52 10.29
C ILE A 184 -2.82 -12.39 11.28
N LEU A 185 -3.86 -12.08 12.05
CA LEU A 185 -3.74 -11.17 13.18
C LEU A 185 -2.85 -11.78 14.25
N CYS A 186 -1.79 -11.05 14.57
CA CYS A 186 -0.88 -11.38 15.65
C CYS A 186 -1.03 -10.30 16.73
N ALA A 187 -1.10 -10.70 18.00
CA ALA A 187 -1.20 -9.75 19.13
C ALA A 187 -0.28 -10.17 20.28
N GLY A 188 0.87 -10.76 19.95
CA GLY A 188 1.88 -11.13 20.93
C GLY A 188 2.74 -9.92 21.30
N LEU A 189 2.52 -9.39 22.50
CA LEU A 189 3.39 -8.37 23.07
C LEU A 189 4.79 -8.95 23.31
N ARG A 190 5.81 -8.33 22.74
CA ARG A 190 7.22 -8.68 22.97
C ARG A 190 7.95 -7.51 23.58
N SER A 191 8.79 -7.79 24.57
CA SER A 191 9.78 -6.81 25.02
C SER A 191 10.79 -6.62 23.89
N MET A 192 10.97 -5.38 23.47
CA MET A 192 11.87 -5.03 22.37
C MET A 192 13.32 -4.87 22.89
N GLN A 193 13.72 -5.58 23.93
CA GLN A 193 15.02 -5.34 24.59
C GLN A 193 15.95 -6.54 24.43
N THR A 194 16.96 -6.40 23.59
CA THR A 194 18.26 -7.06 23.79
C THR A 194 19.21 -6.01 24.37
N ALA A 195 19.82 -6.32 25.53
CA ALA A 195 20.75 -5.41 26.19
C ALA A 195 21.90 -5.02 25.23
N PRO A 196 22.37 -3.75 25.21
CA PRO A 196 22.12 -2.65 26.17
C PRO A 196 21.06 -1.62 25.75
N GLY A 197 20.14 -1.94 24.83
CA GLY A 197 19.27 -0.95 24.17
C GLY A 197 18.15 -0.30 24.98
N ARG A 198 18.17 -0.27 26.32
CA ARG A 198 17.06 0.31 27.13
C ARG A 198 17.20 1.82 27.27
N HIS A 199 16.07 2.56 27.25
CA HIS A 199 16.07 3.99 27.57
C HIS A 199 16.39 4.20 29.05
N ASN A 200 17.23 5.18 29.35
CA ASN A 200 17.61 5.53 30.72
C ASN A 200 16.52 6.31 31.47
N SER A 201 15.46 6.71 30.77
CA SER A 201 14.44 7.61 31.30
C SER A 201 13.06 7.37 30.66
N LEU A 202 12.07 8.13 31.13
CA LEU A 202 10.68 8.14 30.63
C LEU A 202 10.64 8.32 29.11
N ILE A 203 9.92 7.43 28.43
CA ILE A 203 9.67 7.54 26.99
C ILE A 203 8.52 8.52 26.75
N THR A 204 8.79 9.57 25.99
CA THR A 204 7.85 10.68 25.72
C THR A 204 7.27 10.62 24.31
N ALA A 205 8.02 10.10 23.34
CA ALA A 205 7.59 10.01 21.95
C ALA A 205 7.82 8.62 21.36
N SER A 206 6.91 8.20 20.46
CA SER A 206 7.07 6.96 19.69
C SER A 206 6.57 7.16 18.26
N ALA A 207 7.22 6.50 17.30
CA ALA A 207 6.84 6.53 15.90
C ALA A 207 7.07 5.17 15.24
N VAL A 208 6.07 4.68 14.51
CA VAL A 208 6.20 3.51 13.62
C VAL A 208 6.33 4.00 12.19
N CYS A 209 7.20 3.34 11.42
CA CYS A 209 7.43 3.69 10.02
C CYS A 209 6.15 3.57 9.19
N ARG A 210 5.89 4.56 8.32
CA ARG A 210 4.74 4.55 7.42
C ARG A 210 5.03 3.63 6.23
N GLY A 211 4.33 2.50 6.15
CA GLY A 211 4.42 1.59 5.00
C GLY A 211 4.46 0.12 5.38
N ASP A 212 5.04 -0.67 4.49
CA ASP A 212 5.27 -2.10 4.72
C ASP A 212 6.36 -2.32 5.77
N LEU A 213 6.28 -3.47 6.46
CA LEU A 213 7.25 -3.82 7.50
C LEU A 213 8.66 -3.99 6.88
N PRO A 214 9.68 -3.25 7.33
CA PRO A 214 11.02 -3.29 6.73
C PRO A 214 11.65 -4.69 6.84
N LYS A 215 12.70 -4.95 6.05
CA LYS A 215 13.48 -6.18 6.15
C LYS A 215 14.19 -6.23 7.52
N GLN A 216 14.53 -7.43 8.00
CA GLN A 216 15.28 -7.59 9.25
C GLN A 216 16.58 -6.76 9.23
N GLY A 217 17.01 -6.21 10.37
CA GLY A 217 18.19 -5.34 10.49
C GLY A 217 17.99 -3.92 9.98
N LEU A 218 16.77 -3.52 9.62
CA LEU A 218 16.42 -2.13 9.33
C LEU A 218 15.46 -1.62 10.40
N PRO A 219 15.58 -0.34 10.82
CA PRO A 219 14.70 0.18 11.84
C PRO A 219 13.27 0.30 11.30
N GLY A 220 12.33 -0.25 12.06
CA GLY A 220 10.88 -0.19 11.77
C GLY A 220 10.09 0.66 12.76
N ALA A 221 10.70 1.02 13.89
CA ALA A 221 10.10 1.92 14.86
C ALA A 221 11.16 2.73 15.60
N PHE A 222 10.74 3.86 16.16
CA PHE A 222 11.58 4.79 16.90
C PHE A 222 10.91 5.18 18.21
N THR A 223 11.70 5.37 19.26
CA THR A 223 11.24 5.90 20.54
C THR A 223 12.17 6.98 21.04
N GLY A 224 11.62 8.01 21.67
CA GLY A 224 12.36 9.15 22.21
C GLY A 224 12.07 9.34 23.68
N ASP A 225 13.09 9.73 24.44
CA ASP A 225 13.01 9.94 25.88
C ASP A 225 12.96 11.42 26.30
N ILE A 226 12.76 11.65 27.60
CA ILE A 226 12.74 12.99 28.20
C ILE A 226 14.12 13.68 28.22
N GLN A 227 15.22 12.91 28.08
CA GLN A 227 16.58 13.44 28.06
C GLN A 227 17.07 13.84 26.65
N GLY A 228 16.32 13.50 25.61
CA GLY A 228 16.68 13.78 24.22
C GLY A 228 17.40 12.63 23.50
N SER A 229 17.35 11.42 24.06
CA SER A 229 17.80 10.19 23.41
C SER A 229 16.70 9.60 22.54
N ILE A 230 17.09 9.13 21.36
CA ILE A 230 16.22 8.44 20.39
C ILE A 230 16.82 7.07 20.12
N HIS A 231 16.01 6.03 20.23
CA HIS A 231 16.38 4.65 19.91
C HIS A 231 15.63 4.18 18.67
N ALA A 232 16.33 3.44 17.81
CA ALA A 232 15.80 2.84 16.60
C ALA A 232 15.70 1.32 16.77
N TRP A 233 14.53 0.76 16.47
CA TRP A 233 14.20 -0.65 16.76
C TRP A 233 13.90 -1.42 15.48
N ASP A 234 14.40 -2.65 15.38
CA ASP A 234 13.93 -3.60 14.36
C ASP A 234 12.56 -4.15 14.77
N ALA A 235 11.53 -3.89 13.94
CA ALA A 235 10.17 -4.33 14.20
C ALA A 235 9.98 -5.87 14.14
N ARG A 236 10.90 -6.61 13.50
CA ARG A 236 10.83 -8.08 13.40
C ARG A 236 11.57 -8.79 14.51
N THR A 237 12.83 -8.42 14.76
CA THR A 237 13.69 -9.08 15.77
C THR A 237 13.46 -8.50 17.16
N GLY A 238 13.04 -7.25 17.25
CA GLY A 238 12.93 -6.54 18.53
C GLY A 238 14.27 -6.04 19.05
N GLU A 239 15.31 -5.98 18.22
CA GLU A 239 16.63 -5.49 18.63
C GLU A 239 16.74 -3.97 18.50
N CYS A 240 17.53 -3.35 19.39
CA CYS A 240 17.91 -1.94 19.27
C CYS A 240 19.06 -1.82 18.27
N LEU A 241 18.81 -1.11 17.17
CA LEU A 241 19.77 -0.95 16.07
C LEU A 241 20.65 0.30 16.24
N ALA A 242 20.11 1.37 16.82
CA ALA A 242 20.84 2.62 16.99
C ALA A 242 20.33 3.41 18.19
N GLN A 243 21.25 4.10 18.87
CA GLN A 243 20.97 5.07 19.93
C GLN A 243 21.58 6.41 19.56
N ILE A 244 20.77 7.47 19.59
CA ILE A 244 21.15 8.83 19.21
C ILE A 244 20.81 9.75 20.37
N ALA A 245 21.78 10.51 20.89
CA ALA A 245 21.54 11.53 21.90
C ALA A 245 21.60 12.93 21.28
N LEU A 246 20.47 13.65 21.27
CA LEU A 246 20.40 15.03 20.75
C LEU A 246 20.82 16.07 21.80
N GLY A 247 20.82 15.72 23.09
CA GLY A 247 21.06 16.64 24.20
C GLY A 247 22.51 17.10 24.42
N GLY A 248 23.50 16.52 23.73
CA GLY A 248 24.93 16.82 23.92
C GLY A 248 25.59 17.66 22.82
N LEU A 249 24.88 17.98 21.73
CA LEU A 249 25.49 18.58 20.53
C LEU A 249 25.77 20.09 20.62
N ALA A 250 25.43 20.74 21.74
CA ALA A 250 25.73 22.17 21.96
C ALA A 250 27.17 22.43 22.44
N HIS A 251 27.90 21.40 22.90
CA HIS A 251 29.30 21.49 23.32
C HIS A 251 30.06 20.21 22.98
N ALA A 252 30.51 20.06 21.73
CA ALA A 252 31.43 18.98 21.36
C ALA A 252 32.75 19.56 20.83
N GLN A 253 33.68 19.83 21.74
CA GLN A 253 35.08 19.49 21.47
C GLN A 253 35.20 17.95 21.49
N PRO A 254 36.11 17.35 20.70
CA PRO A 254 36.22 15.90 20.61
C PRO A 254 36.94 15.39 21.86
N ALA A 255 36.21 14.79 22.80
CA ALA A 255 36.80 14.14 23.96
C ALA A 255 36.42 12.66 24.03
N ARG A 256 37.45 11.87 24.30
CA ARG A 256 37.53 10.41 24.32
C ARG A 256 36.46 9.74 25.19
N VAL A 257 36.10 8.54 24.75
CA VAL A 257 35.31 7.52 25.48
C VAL A 257 35.90 7.30 26.88
N ALA A 258 35.06 7.46 27.90
CA ALA A 258 35.27 6.90 29.24
C ALA A 258 33.97 6.18 29.67
N PRO A 259 34.07 5.04 30.39
CA PRO A 259 32.92 4.18 30.69
C PRO A 259 32.06 4.74 31.83
N ALA A 260 30.80 4.30 31.82
CA ALA A 260 29.67 4.74 32.60
C ALA A 260 29.94 4.91 34.11
N ALA A 261 29.69 6.13 34.61
CA ALA A 261 29.42 6.38 36.03
C ALA A 261 27.90 6.45 36.22
N VAL A 262 27.38 5.54 37.06
CA VAL A 262 26.00 5.56 37.55
C VAL A 262 25.83 6.79 38.45
N LEU A 263 25.01 7.75 38.03
CA LEU A 263 24.61 8.87 38.89
C LEU A 263 23.37 8.49 39.71
N PRO A 264 23.31 8.87 41.00
CA PRO A 264 22.18 8.55 41.86
C PRO A 264 20.94 9.36 41.50
N SER A 265 19.79 8.73 41.71
CA SER A 265 18.45 9.30 41.63
C SER A 265 18.33 10.55 42.50
N GLY A 266 18.34 11.72 41.86
CA GLY A 266 18.02 13.01 42.45
C GLY A 266 17.52 13.93 41.33
N ASP A 267 16.36 14.53 41.55
CA ASP A 267 15.63 15.48 40.72
C ASP A 267 16.41 16.08 39.54
N VAL A 268 16.24 15.46 38.36
CA VAL A 268 16.74 15.99 37.09
C VAL A 268 15.81 17.15 36.71
N PRO A 269 16.28 18.41 36.64
CA PRO A 269 15.46 19.50 36.13
C PRO A 269 14.98 19.15 34.72
N PRO A 270 13.75 19.51 34.32
CA PRO A 270 13.19 19.08 33.05
C PRO A 270 14.12 19.58 31.94
N SER A 271 14.83 18.65 31.32
CA SER A 271 15.78 18.98 30.27
C SER A 271 15.01 19.67 29.16
N GLN A 272 15.50 20.84 28.72
CA GLN A 272 14.99 21.55 27.53
C GLN A 272 15.10 20.72 26.23
N ASN A 273 15.53 19.45 26.33
CA ASN A 273 15.81 18.55 25.22
C ASN A 273 14.87 17.34 25.17
N ALA A 274 13.75 17.34 25.89
CA ALA A 274 12.80 16.22 25.85
C ALA A 274 12.25 16.02 24.43
N VAL A 275 12.19 14.76 23.96
CA VAL A 275 11.64 14.46 22.64
C VAL A 275 10.11 14.52 22.69
N VAL A 276 9.51 15.52 22.04
CA VAL A 276 8.06 15.76 22.08
C VAL A 276 7.32 14.95 21.03
N ARG A 277 7.83 14.94 19.79
CA ARG A 277 7.24 14.18 18.67
C ARG A 277 8.33 13.60 17.77
N LEU A 278 8.02 12.44 17.19
CA LEU A 278 8.81 11.75 16.19
C LEU A 278 7.93 11.40 14.99
N ASP A 279 8.49 11.51 13.78
CA ASP A 279 7.87 11.02 12.56
C ASP A 279 8.96 10.48 11.63
N SER A 280 8.69 9.38 10.93
CA SER A 280 9.68 8.79 10.02
C SER A 280 9.05 8.23 8.74
N ASP A 281 9.82 8.30 7.66
CA ASP A 281 9.49 7.69 6.38
C ASP A 281 9.78 6.18 6.32
N GLY A 282 10.51 5.64 7.31
CA GLY A 282 10.97 4.25 7.32
C GLY A 282 12.00 3.90 6.25
N ARG A 283 12.64 4.89 5.63
CA ARG A 283 13.60 4.70 4.53
C ARG A 283 14.86 5.52 4.64
N ARG A 284 14.76 6.83 4.88
CA ARG A 284 15.93 7.73 4.84
C ARG A 284 15.94 8.76 5.96
N TYR A 285 14.76 9.21 6.39
CA TYR A 285 14.61 10.38 7.23
C TYR A 285 13.85 10.08 8.51
N LEU A 286 14.33 10.65 9.61
CA LEU A 286 13.64 10.72 10.88
C LEU A 286 13.60 12.19 11.31
N VAL A 287 12.40 12.67 11.65
CA VAL A 287 12.17 14.03 12.13
C VAL A 287 11.87 13.97 13.61
N ALA A 288 12.58 14.79 14.39
CA ALA A 288 12.40 14.90 15.83
C ALA A 288 12.13 16.35 16.24
N LEU A 289 11.11 16.55 17.08
CA LEU A 289 10.81 17.82 17.71
C LEU A 289 11.16 17.73 19.20
N LEU A 290 11.96 18.67 19.70
CA LEU A 290 12.30 18.78 21.12
C LEU A 290 11.42 19.79 21.87
N SER A 291 11.41 19.73 23.21
CA SER A 291 10.70 20.67 24.09
C SER A 291 11.23 22.09 24.01
N SER A 292 12.48 22.29 23.58
CA SER A 292 13.03 23.62 23.24
C SER A 292 12.44 24.23 21.96
N GLY A 293 11.60 23.49 21.21
CA GLY A 293 11.12 23.87 19.89
C GLY A 293 12.11 23.63 18.75
N ASN A 294 13.27 23.02 19.03
CA ASN A 294 14.23 22.67 17.98
C ASN A 294 13.71 21.48 17.16
N VAL A 295 13.73 21.62 15.84
CA VAL A 295 13.39 20.54 14.88
C VAL A 295 14.69 19.98 14.31
N TYR A 296 14.91 18.69 14.51
CA TYR A 296 16.06 17.95 13.99
C TYR A 296 15.65 17.00 12.87
N LEU A 297 16.49 16.93 11.84
CA LEU A 297 16.48 15.87 10.83
C LEU A 297 17.62 14.92 11.12
N ILE A 298 17.31 13.63 11.06
CA ILE A 298 18.30 12.57 11.17
C ILE A 298 18.26 11.75 9.87
N GLU A 299 19.38 11.74 9.15
CA GLU A 299 19.55 11.01 7.89
C GLU A 299 20.44 9.78 8.06
N ASN A 300 20.35 8.84 7.11
CA ASN A 300 21.19 7.64 7.00
C ASN A 300 21.02 6.60 8.12
N LEU A 301 19.94 6.66 8.91
CA LEU A 301 19.61 5.66 9.93
C LEU A 301 19.36 4.25 9.37
N PHE A 302 19.03 4.13 8.08
CA PHE A 302 18.61 2.89 7.43
C PHE A 302 19.73 2.22 6.61
N CYS A 303 20.95 2.76 6.63
CA CYS A 303 22.08 2.24 5.84
C CYS A 303 22.91 1.18 6.60
N VAL A 304 22.45 0.71 7.76
CA VAL A 304 23.22 -0.16 8.68
C VAL A 304 23.66 -1.50 8.04
N ARG A 305 23.06 -1.92 6.92
CA ARG A 305 23.42 -3.17 6.22
C ARG A 305 24.54 -3.05 5.19
N GLU A 306 24.82 -1.87 4.67
CA GLU A 306 25.97 -1.69 3.77
C GLU A 306 27.15 -1.32 4.66
N HIS A 307 28.19 -2.16 4.74
CA HIS A 307 29.43 -1.94 5.48
C HIS A 307 30.23 -0.68 5.05
N THR A 308 29.59 0.30 4.42
CA THR A 308 30.07 1.66 4.25
C THR A 308 29.69 2.48 5.49
N GLU A 309 30.70 2.89 6.25
CA GLU A 309 30.65 3.77 7.43
C GLU A 309 29.95 5.11 7.14
N ARG A 310 28.62 5.13 7.03
CA ARG A 310 27.84 6.37 7.01
C ARG A 310 27.18 6.53 8.36
N THR A 311 27.90 7.18 9.28
CA THR A 311 27.35 7.65 10.56
C THR A 311 26.07 8.46 10.33
N PRO A 312 25.07 8.35 11.22
CA PRO A 312 23.84 9.12 11.09
C PRO A 312 24.16 10.61 11.05
N ARG A 313 23.63 11.33 10.07
CA ARG A 313 23.80 12.79 9.96
C ARG A 313 22.67 13.46 10.71
N ILE A 314 23.01 14.27 11.70
CA ILE A 314 22.06 15.01 12.52
C ILE A 314 22.17 16.48 12.15
N SER A 315 21.10 17.06 11.62
CA SER A 315 21.05 18.47 11.26
C SER A 315 19.86 19.16 11.91
N LYS A 316 20.10 20.31 12.53
CA LYS A 316 19.04 21.18 13.02
C LYS A 316 18.44 21.94 11.84
N ILE A 317 17.15 21.77 11.60
CA ILE A 317 16.43 22.41 10.49
C ILE A 317 15.86 23.76 10.90
N GLY A 318 15.32 23.86 12.13
CA GLY A 318 14.59 25.06 12.54
C GLY A 318 14.31 25.14 14.03
N LEU A 319 13.78 26.29 14.43
CA LEU A 319 13.34 26.59 15.78
C LEU A 319 11.89 27.07 15.75
N PHE A 320 10.97 26.22 16.18
CA PHE A 320 9.56 26.53 16.34
C PHE A 320 9.36 27.31 17.65
N LYS A 321 9.38 28.65 17.56
CA LYS A 321 9.07 29.51 18.70
C LYS A 321 7.55 29.59 18.85
N SER A 322 7.01 29.03 19.91
CA SER A 322 5.60 29.24 20.29
C SER A 322 5.53 29.65 21.75
N PRO A 323 4.66 30.62 22.10
CA PRO A 323 4.58 31.15 23.47
C PRO A 323 4.09 30.13 24.50
N GLY A 324 3.57 28.97 24.05
CA GLY A 324 3.10 27.90 24.92
C GLY A 324 4.05 26.70 25.06
N LEU A 325 5.09 26.54 24.25
CA LEU A 325 5.95 25.35 24.33
C LEU A 325 6.98 25.53 25.45
N SER A 326 6.73 24.88 26.59
CA SER A 326 7.63 24.85 27.75
C SER A 326 8.22 23.45 27.93
N ALA A 327 9.10 23.32 28.94
CA ALA A 327 9.60 22.02 29.36
C ALA A 327 8.51 21.13 30.02
N ASP A 328 7.32 21.69 30.29
CA ASP A 328 6.22 20.97 30.94
C ASP A 328 5.46 20.09 29.94
N PRO A 329 5.25 18.80 30.23
CA PRO A 329 4.54 17.88 29.35
C PRO A 329 3.11 18.29 28.98
N SER A 330 2.44 19.07 29.82
CA SER A 330 1.08 19.58 29.56
C SER A 330 1.02 20.49 28.35
N SER A 331 2.10 21.21 28.06
CA SER A 331 2.19 22.11 26.91
C SER A 331 2.30 21.38 25.56
N TRP A 332 2.71 20.11 25.58
CA TRP A 332 3.01 19.34 24.37
C TRP A 332 1.78 18.80 23.65
N VAL A 333 0.63 18.74 24.35
CA VAL A 333 -0.61 18.09 23.86
C VAL A 333 -1.12 18.70 22.55
N GLY A 334 -0.96 20.02 22.39
CA GLY A 334 -1.41 20.76 21.20
C GLY A 334 -0.45 20.74 20.00
N VAL A 335 0.80 20.30 20.18
CA VAL A 335 1.82 20.39 19.13
C VAL A 335 1.83 19.12 18.28
N GLN A 336 1.72 19.30 16.98
CA GLN A 336 1.69 18.25 15.98
C GLN A 336 2.78 18.47 14.93
N ILE A 337 3.29 17.36 14.39
CA ILE A 337 4.24 17.36 13.29
C ILE A 337 3.71 16.50 12.14
N CYS A 338 3.94 16.95 10.91
CA CYS A 338 3.63 16.20 9.69
C CYS A 338 4.77 16.40 8.71
N ALA A 339 5.45 15.34 8.29
CA ALA A 339 6.53 15.45 7.31
C ALA A 339 6.08 15.12 5.88
N ASP A 340 6.60 15.91 4.94
CA ASP A 340 6.63 15.68 3.50
C ASP A 340 8.04 15.25 3.10
N TYR A 341 8.29 13.95 3.08
CA TYR A 341 9.59 13.38 2.69
C TYR A 341 9.86 13.51 1.19
N GLY A 342 8.80 13.55 0.39
CA GLY A 342 8.87 13.70 -1.06
C GLY A 342 9.34 15.07 -1.50
N GLY A 343 8.78 16.12 -0.89
CA GLY A 343 9.16 17.52 -1.11
C GLY A 343 10.19 18.05 -0.13
N GLN A 344 10.65 17.21 0.81
CA GLN A 344 11.64 17.52 1.85
C GLN A 344 11.24 18.69 2.75
N ASN A 345 10.03 18.66 3.31
CA ASN A 345 9.52 19.68 4.22
C ASN A 345 8.94 19.04 5.49
N VAL A 346 9.02 19.73 6.62
CA VAL A 346 8.33 19.38 7.88
C VAL A 346 7.33 20.47 8.20
N VAL A 347 6.08 20.10 8.42
CA VAL A 347 5.08 21.00 8.98
C VAL A 347 5.03 20.80 10.49
N VAL A 348 5.14 21.90 11.23
CA VAL A 348 4.92 21.95 12.68
C VAL A 348 3.81 22.96 12.95
N TYR A 349 2.79 22.54 13.68
CA TYR A 349 1.70 23.43 14.04
C TYR A 349 1.23 23.21 15.49
N ASN A 350 0.72 24.29 16.05
CA ASN A 350 0.02 24.35 17.32
C ASN A 350 -1.27 25.18 17.12
N GLN A 351 -2.03 25.43 18.19
CA GLN A 351 -3.28 26.20 18.11
C GLN A 351 -3.09 27.62 17.54
N ASP A 352 -1.95 28.26 17.76
CA ASP A 352 -1.75 29.66 17.34
C ASP A 352 -0.84 29.84 16.12
N ARG A 353 -0.05 28.82 15.76
CA ARG A 353 1.02 28.97 14.76
C ARG A 353 1.16 27.73 13.88
N PHE A 354 1.41 27.94 12.59
CA PHE A 354 1.68 26.91 11.60
C PHE A 354 2.92 27.31 10.79
N GLU A 355 3.94 26.46 10.81
CA GLU A 355 5.21 26.68 10.14
C GLU A 355 5.64 25.46 9.33
N VAL A 356 6.29 25.72 8.20
CA VAL A 356 6.87 24.70 7.32
C VAL A 356 8.37 24.91 7.24
N PHE A 357 9.13 23.88 7.59
CA PHE A 357 10.59 23.86 7.60
C PHE A 357 11.11 22.96 6.47
N PRO A 358 11.83 23.49 5.47
CA PRO A 358 12.48 22.67 4.45
C PRO A 358 13.68 21.93 5.05
N PHE A 359 13.90 20.65 4.71
CA PHE A 359 15.03 19.86 5.22
C PHE A 359 16.39 20.49 4.90
N HIS A 360 16.49 21.04 3.70
CA HIS A 360 17.68 21.71 3.19
C HIS A 360 17.32 23.16 2.85
N GLY A 361 17.08 23.98 3.88
CA GLY A 361 16.87 25.40 3.72
C GLY A 361 16.85 26.13 5.07
N GLU A 362 17.32 27.37 5.08
CA GLU A 362 17.36 28.20 6.29
C GLU A 362 16.04 28.96 6.53
N SER A 363 15.20 29.03 5.51
CA SER A 363 13.97 29.83 5.51
C SER A 363 12.75 28.96 5.79
N SER A 364 12.07 29.23 6.91
CA SER A 364 10.77 28.63 7.23
C SER A 364 9.62 29.44 6.62
N SER A 365 8.60 28.75 6.14
CA SER A 365 7.37 29.37 5.65
C SER A 365 6.31 29.39 6.75
N VAL A 366 5.65 30.53 6.97
CA VAL A 366 4.63 30.69 8.01
C VAL A 366 3.27 30.95 7.38
N LEU A 367 2.22 30.30 7.89
CA LEU A 367 0.85 30.61 7.51
C LEU A 367 0.37 31.85 8.26
N ALA A 368 -0.02 32.90 7.53
CA ALA A 368 -0.59 34.10 8.12
C ALA A 368 -2.06 33.85 8.50
N LEU A 369 -2.34 33.71 9.80
CA LEU A 369 -3.68 33.64 10.36
C LEU A 369 -4.19 35.05 10.71
N ALA A 370 -5.51 35.26 10.61
CA ALA A 370 -6.10 36.51 11.07
C ALA A 370 -6.04 36.60 12.61
N PRO A 371 -5.94 37.80 13.18
CA PRO A 371 -5.88 37.96 14.64
C PRO A 371 -7.12 37.34 15.31
N GLY A 372 -6.90 36.52 16.35
CA GLY A 372 -7.96 35.81 17.08
C GLY A 372 -8.38 34.46 16.49
N GLN A 373 -7.83 34.05 15.35
CA GLN A 373 -8.06 32.71 14.81
C GLN A 373 -7.10 31.68 15.44
N GLN A 374 -7.66 30.56 15.89
CA GLN A 374 -6.90 29.42 16.39
C GLN A 374 -7.14 28.20 15.51
N ILE A 375 -6.09 27.42 15.26
CA ILE A 375 -6.13 26.13 14.59
C ILE A 375 -6.72 25.11 15.56
N SER A 376 -7.74 24.39 15.11
CA SER A 376 -8.32 23.26 15.84
C SER A 376 -7.65 21.94 15.43
N LEU A 377 -7.53 21.71 14.13
CA LEU A 377 -6.95 20.49 13.56
C LEU A 377 -6.44 20.74 12.15
N ALA A 378 -5.54 19.89 11.67
CA ALA A 378 -5.05 19.93 10.31
C ALA A 378 -4.81 18.51 9.79
N ALA A 379 -4.99 18.32 8.49
CA ALA A 379 -4.73 17.04 7.83
C ALA A 379 -3.97 17.26 6.52
N LEU A 380 -2.98 16.41 6.28
CA LEU A 380 -2.25 16.35 5.03
C LEU A 380 -3.04 15.55 4.00
N GLU A 381 -2.78 15.80 2.72
CA GLU A 381 -3.35 15.04 1.61
C GLU A 381 -3.18 13.52 1.81
N CYS A 382 -4.30 12.80 1.69
CA CYS A 382 -4.37 11.36 1.79
C CYS A 382 -3.64 10.70 0.60
N GLY A 383 -2.97 9.58 0.87
CA GLY A 383 -2.22 8.82 -0.13
C GLY A 383 -0.72 8.81 0.13
N ASP A 384 0.04 8.31 -0.85
CA ASP A 384 1.49 8.13 -0.74
C ASP A 384 2.26 9.40 -1.19
N HIS A 385 1.58 10.49 -1.54
CA HIS A 385 2.18 11.71 -2.12
C HIS A 385 3.24 12.37 -1.24
N ALA A 386 3.08 12.32 0.09
CA ALA A 386 4.07 12.81 1.05
C ALA A 386 5.36 11.97 1.08
N MET A 387 5.32 10.74 0.56
CA MET A 387 6.43 9.78 0.56
C MET A 387 7.13 9.68 -0.80
N VAL A 388 6.47 10.12 -1.88
CA VAL A 388 6.99 10.06 -3.25
C VAL A 388 7.78 11.33 -3.57
N ALA A 389 8.99 11.16 -4.10
CA ALA A 389 9.87 12.26 -4.50
C ALA A 389 9.15 13.27 -5.41
N ARG A 390 9.31 14.56 -5.10
CA ARG A 390 8.67 15.64 -5.83
C ARG A 390 9.19 15.71 -7.27
N GLU A 391 8.30 15.62 -8.24
CA GLU A 391 8.65 15.79 -9.66
C GLU A 391 7.92 16.98 -10.26
N ARG A 392 8.66 18.07 -10.50
CA ARG A 392 8.09 19.34 -11.02
C ARG A 392 7.62 19.26 -12.47
N SER A 393 8.07 18.26 -13.24
CA SER A 393 7.64 18.05 -14.63
C SER A 393 6.28 17.36 -14.77
N ILE A 394 5.71 16.85 -13.68
CA ILE A 394 4.37 16.30 -13.69
C ILE A 394 3.35 17.43 -13.87
N VAL A 395 2.26 17.11 -14.54
CA VAL A 395 1.10 18.00 -14.68
C VAL A 395 0.69 18.56 -13.31
N GLY A 396 0.46 19.87 -13.21
CA GLY A 396 0.05 20.52 -11.95
C GLY A 396 1.18 20.81 -10.96
N GLY A 397 2.45 20.45 -11.25
CA GLY A 397 3.62 20.88 -10.47
C GLY A 397 3.84 20.17 -9.13
N ASP A 398 3.12 19.07 -8.90
CA ASP A 398 3.24 18.16 -7.75
C ASP A 398 3.21 18.88 -6.38
N PRO A 399 2.15 19.67 -6.08
CA PRO A 399 1.94 20.25 -4.77
C PRO A 399 1.61 19.16 -3.76
N LEU A 400 1.68 19.52 -2.49
CA LEU A 400 1.14 18.71 -1.41
C LEU A 400 0.20 19.58 -0.61
N LEU A 401 -1.07 19.24 -0.63
CA LEU A 401 -2.11 20.04 0.00
C LEU A 401 -2.27 19.65 1.47
N MET A 402 -2.58 20.64 2.30
CA MET A 402 -2.92 20.46 3.69
C MET A 402 -4.17 21.27 4.01
N ALA A 403 -5.17 20.63 4.61
CA ALA A 403 -6.34 21.30 5.14
C ALA A 403 -6.07 21.74 6.57
N VAL A 404 -6.23 23.03 6.85
CA VAL A 404 -6.11 23.63 8.18
C VAL A 404 -7.49 24.11 8.60
N VAL A 405 -8.03 23.53 9.68
CA VAL A 405 -9.32 23.90 10.22
C VAL A 405 -9.13 24.83 11.40
N LEU A 406 -9.87 25.93 11.38
CA LEU A 406 -9.88 26.91 12.45
C LEU A 406 -11.00 26.60 13.45
N ARG A 407 -10.85 27.06 14.70
CA ARG A 407 -11.86 26.95 15.75
C ARG A 407 -13.17 27.67 15.36
N SER A 408 -13.09 28.69 14.50
CA SER A 408 -14.26 29.36 13.92
C SER A 408 -15.07 28.48 12.95
N GLY A 409 -14.56 27.30 12.57
CA GLY A 409 -15.19 26.41 11.60
C GLY A 409 -14.78 26.67 10.14
N LEU A 410 -13.89 27.64 9.89
CA LEU A 410 -13.32 27.88 8.56
C LEU A 410 -12.27 26.81 8.22
N VAL A 411 -12.27 26.35 6.97
CA VAL A 411 -11.27 25.41 6.45
C VAL A 411 -10.41 26.11 5.40
N LEU A 412 -9.10 26.12 5.61
CA LEU A 412 -8.11 26.70 4.73
C LEU A 412 -7.33 25.58 4.03
N ILE A 413 -7.20 25.65 2.70
CA ILE A 413 -6.36 24.71 1.94
C ILE A 413 -5.04 25.39 1.63
N VAL A 414 -3.93 24.79 2.04
CA VAL A 414 -2.58 25.37 1.89
C VAL A 414 -1.69 24.40 1.14
N ASN A 415 -0.87 24.90 0.23
CA ASN A 415 0.17 24.12 -0.42
C ASN A 415 1.46 24.17 0.40
N VAL A 416 1.83 23.05 1.01
CA VAL A 416 3.02 22.92 1.86
C VAL A 416 4.33 23.02 1.05
N ARG A 417 4.28 22.69 -0.25
CA ARG A 417 5.43 22.70 -1.16
C ARG A 417 5.64 24.05 -1.86
N ALA A 418 4.87 25.07 -1.50
CA ALA A 418 4.98 26.41 -2.07
C ALA A 418 6.28 27.09 -1.62
N ALA A 419 7.05 27.64 -2.58
CA ALA A 419 8.28 28.37 -2.30
C ALA A 419 7.97 29.82 -1.92
N SER A 420 7.42 30.04 -0.73
CA SER A 420 7.03 31.36 -0.22
C SER A 420 7.26 31.48 1.27
N PHE A 421 7.78 32.61 1.75
CA PHE A 421 7.96 32.88 3.18
C PHE A 421 6.64 32.97 3.94
N VAL A 422 5.60 33.51 3.30
CA VAL A 422 4.25 33.56 3.85
C VAL A 422 3.35 32.68 3.00
N LEU A 423 2.80 31.63 3.59
CA LEU A 423 1.87 30.74 2.92
C LEU A 423 0.51 31.43 2.80
N GLN A 424 0.01 31.49 1.57
CA GLN A 424 -1.35 31.94 1.28
C GLN A 424 -2.25 30.72 1.06
N PRO A 425 -3.48 30.72 1.61
CA PRO A 425 -4.42 29.66 1.35
C PRO A 425 -4.84 29.68 -0.13
N LEU A 426 -4.81 28.50 -0.76
CA LEU A 426 -5.29 28.27 -2.13
C LEU A 426 -6.81 28.42 -2.19
N ALA A 427 -7.51 27.85 -1.21
CA ALA A 427 -8.97 27.90 -1.10
C ALA A 427 -9.38 28.17 0.36
N ARG A 428 -10.51 28.85 0.50
CA ARG A 428 -11.16 29.12 1.78
C ARG A 428 -12.58 28.56 1.71
N ILE A 429 -12.89 27.60 2.59
CA ILE A 429 -14.15 26.89 2.60
C ILE A 429 -14.91 27.27 3.87
N GLU A 430 -16.14 27.74 3.67
CA GLU A 430 -17.14 27.93 4.71
C GLU A 430 -18.15 26.78 4.63
N PRO A 431 -18.13 25.84 5.59
CA PRO A 431 -19.02 24.70 5.50
C PRO A 431 -20.50 25.10 5.63
N GLN A 432 -21.40 24.43 4.90
CA GLN A 432 -22.81 24.84 4.88
C GLN A 432 -23.52 24.43 6.16
N LEU A 433 -23.17 23.27 6.72
CA LEU A 433 -23.67 22.84 8.03
C LEU A 433 -23.22 23.75 9.17
N LEU A 434 -22.11 24.48 9.02
CA LEU A 434 -21.71 25.50 10.00
C LEU A 434 -22.72 26.64 10.07
N ARG A 435 -23.33 27.03 8.94
CA ARG A 435 -24.39 28.06 8.93
C ARG A 435 -25.61 27.59 9.70
N ARG A 436 -26.03 26.33 9.47
CA ARG A 436 -27.13 25.72 10.24
C ARG A 436 -26.80 25.59 11.73
N TRP A 437 -25.57 25.26 12.07
CA TRP A 437 -25.10 25.21 13.47
C TRP A 437 -25.17 26.58 14.13
N SER A 438 -24.76 27.65 13.43
CA SER A 438 -24.82 29.02 13.92
C SER A 438 -26.26 29.53 14.07
N ASP A 439 -27.20 29.05 13.25
CA ASP A 439 -28.61 29.47 13.28
C ASP A 439 -29.44 28.69 14.32
N ALA A 440 -29.08 27.42 14.59
CA ALA A 440 -29.85 26.52 15.43
C ALA A 440 -29.54 26.60 16.94
N GLN A 441 -28.38 27.15 17.32
CA GLN A 441 -27.99 27.37 18.71
C GLN A 441 -27.60 28.84 18.88
N GLY A 442 -28.38 29.59 19.68
CA GLY A 442 -27.95 30.92 20.12
C GLY A 442 -26.58 30.82 20.76
N ALA A 443 -25.59 31.53 20.19
CA ALA A 443 -24.19 31.61 20.61
C ALA A 443 -23.56 30.26 21.05
N PRO A 444 -22.84 29.54 20.16
CA PRO A 444 -22.18 28.30 20.55
C PRO A 444 -21.23 28.52 21.72
N ASP A 445 -21.13 27.55 22.62
CA ASP A 445 -20.06 27.51 23.63
C ASP A 445 -18.71 27.70 22.90
N PRO A 446 -17.93 28.75 23.18
CA PRO A 446 -16.69 29.05 22.46
C PRO A 446 -15.59 27.98 22.65
N ALA A 447 -15.84 26.99 23.52
CA ALA A 447 -14.95 25.88 23.81
C ALA A 447 -15.14 24.67 22.87
N ALA A 448 -16.32 24.48 22.28
CA ALA A 448 -16.62 23.28 21.49
C ALA A 448 -16.43 23.54 19.99
N ALA A 449 -15.31 23.06 19.43
CA ALA A 449 -15.10 23.13 17.98
C ALA A 449 -16.23 22.35 17.24
N PRO A 450 -16.87 22.95 16.22
CA PRO A 450 -17.97 22.35 15.48
C PRO A 450 -17.51 21.23 14.54
N ILE A 451 -16.29 21.38 14.00
CA ILE A 451 -15.63 20.41 13.13
C ILE A 451 -14.72 19.54 13.98
N THR A 452 -14.88 18.23 13.85
CA THR A 452 -14.17 17.23 14.65
C THR A 452 -13.15 16.43 13.85
N ALA A 453 -13.31 16.36 12.52
CA ALA A 453 -12.36 15.68 11.64
C ALA A 453 -12.33 16.31 10.24
N VAL A 454 -11.19 16.22 9.57
CA VAL A 454 -11.01 16.62 8.16
C VAL A 454 -10.09 15.63 7.46
N ALA A 455 -10.37 15.36 6.19
CA ALA A 455 -9.46 14.66 5.30
C ALA A 455 -9.56 15.28 3.90
N LEU A 456 -8.48 15.21 3.13
CA LEU A 456 -8.48 15.69 1.76
C LEU A 456 -7.71 14.75 0.84
N THR A 457 -8.09 14.77 -0.43
CA THR A 457 -7.35 14.21 -1.57
C THR A 457 -6.88 15.36 -2.45
N GLY A 458 -6.26 15.07 -3.60
CA GLY A 458 -5.97 16.09 -4.61
C GLY A 458 -7.19 16.69 -5.33
N LEU A 459 -8.39 16.17 -5.08
CA LEU A 459 -9.64 16.57 -5.73
C LEU A 459 -10.69 17.08 -4.74
N VAL A 460 -10.92 16.34 -3.67
CA VAL A 460 -12.00 16.63 -2.71
C VAL A 460 -11.51 16.75 -1.28
N VAL A 461 -12.15 17.63 -0.51
CA VAL A 461 -12.00 17.78 0.94
C VAL A 461 -13.28 17.31 1.60
N VAL A 462 -13.18 16.44 2.60
CA VAL A 462 -14.30 15.98 3.40
C VAL A 462 -14.17 16.53 4.82
N VAL A 463 -15.21 17.20 5.28
CA VAL A 463 -15.32 17.85 6.59
C VAL A 463 -16.34 17.10 7.43
N GLY A 464 -15.94 16.64 8.62
CA GLY A 464 -16.79 15.91 9.56
C GLY A 464 -17.18 16.75 10.76
N PHE A 465 -18.45 16.71 11.11
CA PHE A 465 -19.04 17.51 12.17
C PHE A 465 -19.30 16.70 13.44
N ARG A 466 -19.51 17.44 14.54
CA ARG A 466 -19.92 16.89 15.84
C ARG A 466 -21.24 16.12 15.80
N ASP A 467 -22.16 16.48 14.91
CA ASP A 467 -23.44 15.79 14.72
C ASP A 467 -23.32 14.41 14.06
N GLY A 468 -22.13 14.06 13.58
CA GLY A 468 -21.90 12.85 12.79
C GLY A 468 -22.19 13.03 11.30
N ALA A 469 -22.60 14.22 10.88
CA ALA A 469 -22.74 14.57 9.47
C ALA A 469 -21.37 14.85 8.83
N ALA A 470 -21.28 14.64 7.51
CA ALA A 470 -20.07 14.92 6.75
C ALA A 470 -20.40 15.57 5.40
N GLU A 471 -19.66 16.61 5.06
CA GLU A 471 -19.79 17.37 3.80
C GLU A 471 -18.53 17.24 2.96
N MET A 472 -18.68 17.36 1.65
CA MET A 472 -17.59 17.30 0.68
C MET A 472 -17.54 18.55 -0.19
N TYR A 473 -16.33 19.05 -0.39
CA TYR A 473 -15.99 20.24 -1.14
C TYR A 473 -14.90 19.95 -2.17
N ASP A 474 -14.84 20.73 -3.24
CA ASP A 474 -13.71 20.70 -4.16
C ASP A 474 -12.50 21.39 -3.53
N THR A 475 -11.34 20.75 -3.62
CA THR A 475 -10.06 21.23 -3.05
C THR A 475 -9.56 22.52 -3.65
N VAL A 476 -9.78 22.72 -4.95
CA VAL A 476 -9.18 23.85 -5.67
C VAL A 476 -10.14 25.03 -5.70
N SER A 477 -11.41 24.80 -6.03
CA SER A 477 -12.41 25.88 -6.07
C SER A 477 -13.00 26.23 -4.69
N GLY A 478 -12.98 25.28 -3.74
CA GLY A 478 -13.67 25.42 -2.46
C GLY A 478 -15.19 25.32 -2.55
N GLU A 479 -15.75 24.94 -3.70
CA GLU A 479 -17.20 24.82 -3.87
C GLU A 479 -17.75 23.57 -3.19
N PHE A 480 -19.00 23.65 -2.75
CA PHE A 480 -19.71 22.52 -2.20
C PHE A 480 -20.04 21.50 -3.29
N CYS A 481 -19.64 20.25 -3.08
CA CYS A 481 -19.94 19.15 -3.98
C CYS A 481 -21.22 18.44 -3.54
N ARG A 482 -21.20 17.83 -2.34
CA ARG A 482 -22.33 17.05 -1.82
C ARG A 482 -22.22 16.80 -0.31
N GLN A 483 -23.34 16.41 0.28
CA GLN A 483 -23.36 15.80 1.61
C GLN A 483 -23.05 14.31 1.49
N VAL A 484 -22.07 13.84 2.28
CA VAL A 484 -21.60 12.43 2.28
C VAL A 484 -22.42 11.60 3.26
N SER A 485 -22.73 12.17 4.43
CA SER A 485 -23.54 11.52 5.46
C SER A 485 -24.48 12.54 6.11
N ASP A 486 -25.74 12.14 6.28
CA ASP A 486 -26.76 12.89 7.03
C ASP A 486 -26.68 12.64 8.55
N GLY A 487 -25.64 11.90 8.98
CA GLY A 487 -25.44 11.53 10.37
C GLY A 487 -26.15 10.22 10.78
N PRO A 488 -25.84 9.71 11.98
CA PRO A 488 -26.36 8.42 12.43
C PRO A 488 -27.84 8.52 12.82
N SER A 489 -28.65 7.58 12.29
CA SER A 489 -30.07 7.47 12.62
C SER A 489 -30.32 7.20 14.11
N ARG A 490 -31.53 7.51 14.60
CA ARG A 490 -31.90 7.29 16.01
C ARG A 490 -31.68 5.85 16.48
N ARG A 491 -31.94 4.85 15.62
CA ARG A 491 -31.70 3.42 15.90
C ARG A 491 -30.21 3.11 16.06
N MET A 492 -29.35 3.80 15.30
CA MET A 492 -27.90 3.62 15.37
C MET A 492 -27.34 4.22 16.66
N ARG A 493 -27.83 5.38 17.09
CA ARG A 493 -27.45 6.00 18.37
C ARG A 493 -27.77 5.07 19.54
N THR A 494 -28.97 4.47 19.54
CA THR A 494 -29.36 3.50 20.57
C THR A 494 -28.55 2.21 20.52
N GLY A 495 -28.15 1.75 19.33
CA GLY A 495 -27.35 0.51 19.16
C GLY A 495 -25.86 0.67 19.46
N ALA A 496 -25.34 1.91 19.43
CA ALA A 496 -23.94 2.25 19.73
C ALA A 496 -23.64 2.34 21.23
N GLY A 497 -24.62 2.06 22.11
CA GLY A 497 -24.45 2.21 23.56
C GLY A 497 -24.32 3.67 24.03
N ALA A 498 -24.60 4.63 23.15
CA ALA A 498 -24.62 6.04 23.49
C ALA A 498 -25.88 6.31 24.33
N GLY A 499 -25.71 6.65 25.61
CA GLY A 499 -26.81 6.82 26.56
C GLY A 499 -27.84 7.85 26.10
N GLY A 500 -29.10 7.43 25.98
CA GLY A 500 -30.23 8.31 25.71
C GLY A 500 -30.34 8.87 24.28
N ALA A 501 -31.54 9.31 23.91
CA ALA A 501 -31.89 9.80 22.57
C ALA A 501 -31.14 11.08 22.12
N GLY A 502 -30.32 11.67 22.99
CA GLY A 502 -29.59 12.92 22.76
C GLY A 502 -28.06 12.80 22.71
N ALA A 503 -27.47 11.59 22.82
CA ALA A 503 -26.02 11.47 22.72
C ALA A 503 -25.53 11.73 21.28
N GLU A 504 -24.67 12.73 21.14
CA GLU A 504 -23.98 13.07 19.89
C GLU A 504 -22.92 12.01 19.57
N LEU A 505 -22.83 11.63 18.29
CA LEU A 505 -21.80 10.72 17.78
C LEU A 505 -20.91 11.52 16.81
N PRO A 506 -19.87 12.20 17.32
CA PRO A 506 -19.01 13.02 16.48
C PRO A 506 -18.20 12.18 15.51
N VAL A 507 -17.93 12.76 14.33
CA VAL A 507 -16.96 12.19 13.39
C VAL A 507 -15.57 12.30 14.00
N SER A 508 -15.00 11.17 14.39
CA SER A 508 -13.70 11.11 15.05
C SER A 508 -12.53 11.07 14.05
N THR A 509 -12.67 10.27 12.99
CA THR A 509 -11.66 10.12 11.95
C THR A 509 -12.32 9.99 10.58
N ILE A 510 -11.67 10.52 9.55
CA ILE A 510 -12.05 10.37 8.15
C ILE A 510 -10.84 9.80 7.40
N LEU A 511 -11.05 8.74 6.62
CA LEU A 511 -10.03 8.18 5.74
C LEU A 511 -10.56 8.20 4.30
N LEU A 512 -9.78 8.74 3.37
CA LEU A 512 -10.13 8.81 1.95
C LEU A 512 -9.16 7.98 1.13
N ASP A 513 -9.66 7.38 0.06
CA ASP A 513 -8.81 6.76 -0.95
C ASP A 513 -8.36 7.81 -1.98
N ASP A 514 -7.11 7.68 -2.45
CA ASP A 514 -6.54 8.56 -3.48
C ASP A 514 -6.86 8.06 -4.89
N GLN A 515 -7.02 6.74 -5.06
CA GLN A 515 -7.22 6.12 -6.37
C GLN A 515 -8.69 5.92 -6.75
N SER A 516 -9.60 5.80 -5.79
CA SER A 516 -11.03 5.60 -6.03
C SER A 516 -11.88 6.60 -5.24
N ALA A 517 -13.13 6.79 -5.67
CA ALA A 517 -14.07 7.67 -4.98
C ALA A 517 -14.69 6.98 -3.77
N ALA A 518 -13.85 6.50 -2.85
CA ALA A 518 -14.25 5.77 -1.66
C ALA A 518 -13.65 6.39 -0.40
N GLY A 519 -14.32 6.17 0.74
CA GLY A 519 -13.85 6.65 2.02
C GLY A 519 -14.57 6.03 3.21
N LEU A 520 -14.06 6.34 4.40
CA LEU A 520 -14.48 5.79 5.67
C LEU A 520 -14.68 6.91 6.69
N LEU A 521 -15.80 6.88 7.40
CA LEU A 521 -16.12 7.77 8.52
C LEU A 521 -16.25 6.96 9.81
N GLU A 522 -15.56 7.40 10.85
CA GLU A 522 -15.62 6.82 12.19
C GLU A 522 -16.51 7.66 13.12
N LEU A 523 -17.66 7.10 13.51
CA LEU A 523 -18.65 7.68 14.41
C LEU A 523 -18.64 6.93 15.76
N GLY A 524 -17.53 7.00 16.48
CA GLY A 524 -17.31 6.19 17.68
C GLY A 524 -17.26 4.69 17.34
N PRO A 525 -18.12 3.83 17.89
CA PRO A 525 -18.13 2.41 17.54
C PRO A 525 -18.80 2.10 16.20
N VAL A 526 -19.45 3.08 15.57
CA VAL A 526 -20.13 2.92 14.28
C VAL A 526 -19.23 3.39 13.16
N ILE A 527 -19.12 2.59 12.10
CA ILE A 527 -18.32 2.90 10.93
C ILE A 527 -19.23 3.04 9.72
N GLN A 528 -19.04 4.13 8.97
CA GLN A 528 -19.71 4.36 7.70
C GLN A 528 -18.69 4.32 6.57
N PHE A 529 -18.80 3.31 5.71
CA PHE A 529 -18.07 3.24 4.47
C PHE A 529 -18.92 3.83 3.34
N PHE A 530 -18.33 4.69 2.52
CA PHE A 530 -18.97 5.21 1.32
C PHE A 530 -18.11 4.94 0.09
N GLU A 531 -18.76 4.60 -1.02
CA GLU A 531 -18.16 4.53 -2.35
C GLU A 531 -19.11 5.18 -3.35
N PHE A 532 -18.57 6.07 -4.17
CA PHE A 532 -19.29 6.80 -5.21
C PHE A 532 -18.91 6.31 -6.61
N GLY A 533 -19.90 6.15 -7.49
CA GLY A 533 -19.72 5.74 -8.88
C GLY A 533 -20.24 4.32 -9.17
N ASP A 534 -19.86 3.75 -10.31
CA ASP A 534 -20.40 2.49 -10.84
C ASP A 534 -19.81 1.24 -10.16
N CYS A 535 -19.94 1.18 -8.84
CA CYS A 535 -19.62 0.03 -7.98
C CYS A 535 -20.37 -1.26 -8.39
N TYR A 536 -21.52 -1.15 -9.06
CA TYR A 536 -22.30 -2.28 -9.56
C TYR A 536 -21.61 -3.00 -10.74
N SER A 537 -20.90 -2.29 -11.63
CA SER A 537 -20.19 -2.91 -12.75
C SER A 537 -19.11 -3.90 -12.29
N ARG A 538 -18.36 -3.53 -11.22
CA ARG A 538 -17.33 -4.38 -10.60
C ARG A 538 -17.92 -5.61 -9.92
N GLN A 539 -19.06 -5.49 -9.25
CA GLN A 539 -19.76 -6.62 -8.62
C GLN A 539 -20.31 -7.62 -9.67
N HIS A 540 -20.84 -7.13 -10.79
CA HIS A 540 -21.33 -7.99 -11.87
C HIS A 540 -20.18 -8.72 -12.61
N HIS A 541 -19.01 -8.11 -12.75
CA HIS A 541 -17.85 -8.77 -13.37
C HIS A 541 -17.12 -9.76 -12.44
N SER A 542 -17.08 -9.51 -11.12
CA SER A 542 -16.44 -10.43 -10.17
C SER A 542 -17.28 -11.68 -9.91
N GLY A 543 -18.61 -11.55 -9.78
CA GLY A 543 -19.52 -12.67 -9.54
C GLY A 543 -19.63 -13.65 -10.73
N HIS A 544 -19.56 -13.14 -11.96
CA HIS A 544 -19.66 -13.98 -13.16
C HIS A 544 -18.35 -14.72 -13.50
N ARG A 545 -17.19 -14.13 -13.21
CA ARG A 545 -15.87 -14.78 -13.42
C ARG A 545 -15.61 -15.92 -12.44
N ILE A 546 -16.05 -15.80 -11.18
CA ILE A 546 -15.87 -16.85 -10.17
C ILE A 546 -16.73 -18.08 -10.50
N ARG A 547 -18.00 -17.87 -10.90
CA ARG A 547 -18.91 -18.96 -11.31
C ARG A 547 -18.51 -19.66 -12.62
N LYS A 548 -17.94 -18.94 -13.59
CA LYS A 548 -17.43 -19.57 -14.83
C LYS A 548 -16.15 -20.40 -14.57
N LYS A 549 -15.23 -19.91 -13.73
CA LYS A 549 -13.96 -20.62 -13.46
C LYS A 549 -14.14 -21.95 -12.71
N SER A 550 -15.11 -22.08 -11.80
CA SER A 550 -15.34 -23.35 -11.09
C SER A 550 -15.91 -24.42 -12.03
N ARG A 551 -16.93 -24.08 -12.82
CA ARG A 551 -17.53 -24.98 -13.84
C ARG A 551 -16.55 -25.40 -14.92
N GLN A 552 -15.64 -24.51 -15.32
CA GLN A 552 -14.65 -24.80 -16.36
C GLN A 552 -13.49 -25.68 -15.85
N ARG A 553 -13.17 -25.61 -14.55
CA ARG A 553 -12.21 -26.52 -13.90
C ARG A 553 -12.76 -27.94 -13.74
N GLU A 554 -14.02 -28.08 -13.34
CA GLU A 554 -14.68 -29.40 -13.26
C GLU A 554 -14.77 -30.06 -14.63
N LYS A 555 -15.17 -29.32 -15.67
CA LYS A 555 -15.28 -29.89 -17.03
C LYS A 555 -13.92 -30.28 -17.60
N LYS A 556 -12.86 -29.49 -17.34
CA LYS A 556 -11.51 -29.81 -17.79
C LYS A 556 -10.92 -31.01 -17.05
N ALA A 557 -11.20 -31.18 -15.77
CA ALA A 557 -10.77 -32.36 -15.01
C ALA A 557 -11.42 -33.65 -15.53
N VAL A 558 -12.71 -33.60 -15.89
CA VAL A 558 -13.42 -34.75 -16.50
C VAL A 558 -12.88 -35.06 -17.89
N ASP A 559 -12.63 -34.06 -18.74
CA ASP A 559 -12.07 -34.26 -20.08
C ASP A 559 -10.64 -34.83 -20.03
N ASP A 560 -9.83 -34.42 -19.05
CA ASP A 560 -8.47 -34.95 -18.86
C ASP A 560 -8.48 -36.40 -18.32
N GLU A 561 -9.45 -36.78 -17.48
CA GLU A 561 -9.64 -38.17 -17.03
C GLU A 561 -10.07 -39.08 -18.19
N ILE A 562 -11.01 -38.62 -19.03
CA ILE A 562 -11.45 -39.39 -20.21
C ILE A 562 -10.28 -39.60 -21.17
N LYS A 563 -9.45 -38.58 -21.42
CA LYS A 563 -8.25 -38.70 -22.27
C LYS A 563 -7.17 -39.59 -21.67
N SER A 564 -7.09 -39.71 -20.35
CA SER A 564 -6.19 -40.68 -19.71
C SER A 564 -6.69 -42.09 -19.99
N ARG A 565 -7.98 -42.36 -19.75
CA ARG A 565 -8.56 -43.69 -19.97
C ARG A 565 -8.52 -44.15 -21.42
N VAL A 566 -8.72 -43.23 -22.37
CA VAL A 566 -8.61 -43.55 -23.80
C VAL A 566 -7.18 -43.94 -24.17
N ARG A 567 -6.17 -43.22 -23.67
CA ARG A 567 -4.76 -43.57 -23.89
C ARG A 567 -4.37 -44.90 -23.26
N ASP A 568 -4.89 -45.19 -22.07
CA ASP A 568 -4.65 -46.47 -21.41
C ASP A 568 -5.27 -47.64 -22.20
N TYR A 569 -6.43 -47.41 -22.84
CA TYR A 569 -7.09 -48.39 -23.70
C TYR A 569 -6.34 -48.61 -25.03
N GLU A 570 -5.93 -47.53 -25.71
CA GLU A 570 -5.13 -47.61 -26.94
C GLU A 570 -3.79 -48.34 -26.71
N TYR A 571 -3.17 -48.14 -25.55
CA TYR A 571 -1.96 -48.86 -25.17
C TYR A 571 -2.21 -50.36 -24.97
N GLN A 572 -3.36 -50.74 -24.39
CA GLN A 572 -3.76 -52.14 -24.22
C GLN A 572 -4.07 -52.81 -25.56
N GLU A 573 -4.75 -52.13 -26.49
CA GLU A 573 -4.97 -52.64 -27.85
C GLU A 573 -3.65 -52.88 -28.59
N ALA A 574 -2.71 -51.93 -28.53
CA ALA A 574 -1.41 -52.09 -29.19
C ALA A 574 -0.56 -53.23 -28.58
N GLN A 575 -0.72 -53.51 -27.28
CA GLN A 575 -0.09 -54.67 -26.63
C GLN A 575 -0.69 -55.98 -27.14
N LEU A 576 -2.03 -56.04 -27.24
CA LEU A 576 -2.75 -57.20 -27.75
C LEU A 576 -2.44 -57.47 -29.23
N GLU A 577 -2.36 -56.43 -30.06
CA GLU A 577 -1.94 -56.57 -31.48
C GLU A 577 -0.52 -57.12 -31.59
N ARG A 578 0.42 -56.63 -30.78
CA ARG A 578 1.79 -57.19 -30.77
C ARG A 578 1.84 -58.64 -30.31
N GLU A 579 1.05 -58.99 -29.29
CA GLU A 579 0.94 -60.38 -28.85
C GLU A 579 0.34 -61.25 -29.97
N TYR A 580 -0.69 -60.77 -30.66
CA TYR A 580 -1.29 -61.45 -31.78
C TYR A 580 -0.30 -61.63 -32.94
N ASP A 581 0.46 -60.59 -33.30
CA ASP A 581 1.48 -60.63 -34.35
C ASP A 581 2.64 -61.57 -33.99
N MET A 582 3.09 -61.58 -32.74
CA MET A 582 4.11 -62.53 -32.29
C MET A 582 3.61 -63.98 -32.33
N VAL A 583 2.33 -64.21 -32.02
CA VAL A 583 1.70 -65.53 -32.12
C VAL A 583 1.48 -65.92 -33.59
N ALA A 584 1.14 -64.98 -34.48
CA ALA A 584 1.01 -65.22 -35.92
C ALA A 584 2.37 -65.57 -36.56
N GLN A 585 3.44 -64.86 -36.18
CA GLN A 585 4.81 -65.17 -36.60
C GLN A 585 5.28 -66.55 -36.10
N TYR A 586 4.83 -66.98 -34.93
CA TYR A 586 5.15 -68.30 -34.39
C TYR A 586 4.32 -69.43 -35.01
N ASN A 587 3.08 -69.14 -35.41
CA ASN A 587 2.16 -70.11 -35.99
C ASN A 587 2.34 -70.31 -37.50
N GLY A 588 3.26 -69.57 -38.13
CA GLY A 588 3.74 -69.88 -39.48
C GLY A 588 2.65 -69.82 -40.55
N GLU A 589 1.80 -68.80 -40.51
CA GLU A 589 0.97 -68.47 -41.68
C GLU A 589 1.81 -67.64 -42.67
N ASP A 590 2.18 -68.31 -43.75
CA ASP A 590 2.67 -67.80 -45.04
C ASP A 590 3.96 -66.97 -45.03
N THR A 591 5.10 -67.65 -44.91
CA THR A 591 6.31 -67.22 -45.62
C THR A 591 6.84 -68.37 -46.49
N THR A 592 6.85 -68.11 -47.79
CA THR A 592 7.33 -69.06 -48.81
C THR A 592 8.80 -69.38 -48.58
N GLY A 593 9.19 -70.65 -48.70
CA GLY A 593 10.51 -71.19 -48.33
C GLY A 593 11.74 -70.51 -48.97
N ALA A 594 11.55 -69.57 -49.89
CA ALA A 594 12.60 -68.74 -50.45
C ALA A 594 13.17 -67.72 -49.44
N GLU A 595 12.34 -67.14 -48.57
CA GLU A 595 12.79 -66.13 -47.60
C GLU A 595 13.52 -66.76 -46.40
N GLN A 596 13.14 -67.97 -46.01
CA GLN A 596 13.88 -68.75 -45.00
C GLN A 596 15.27 -69.17 -45.50
N LEU A 597 15.41 -69.51 -46.79
CA LEU A 597 16.71 -69.81 -47.40
C LEU A 597 17.60 -68.57 -47.45
N GLN A 598 17.02 -67.41 -47.78
CA GLN A 598 17.75 -66.14 -47.85
C GLN A 598 18.18 -65.65 -46.47
N MET A 599 17.34 -65.83 -45.45
CA MET A 599 17.67 -65.51 -44.06
C MET A 599 18.69 -66.49 -43.46
N ALA A 600 18.61 -67.79 -43.80
CA ALA A 600 19.63 -68.77 -43.43
C ALA A 600 20.99 -68.50 -44.12
N LEU A 601 20.97 -68.04 -45.39
CA LEU A 601 22.16 -67.59 -46.11
C LEU A 601 22.75 -66.32 -45.50
N ALA A 602 21.92 -65.35 -45.11
CA ALA A 602 22.36 -64.13 -44.45
C ALA A 602 23.00 -64.39 -43.08
N LEU A 603 22.44 -65.32 -42.29
CA LEU A 603 23.01 -65.74 -41.01
C LEU A 603 24.30 -66.55 -41.19
N SER A 604 24.39 -67.37 -42.24
CA SER A 604 25.61 -68.11 -42.59
C SER A 604 26.72 -67.18 -43.09
N ALA A 605 26.39 -66.14 -43.85
CA ALA A 605 27.32 -65.11 -44.30
C ALA A 605 27.84 -64.26 -43.14
N SER A 606 27.01 -64.01 -42.11
CA SER A 606 27.42 -63.31 -40.88
C SER A 606 28.32 -64.16 -39.96
N LEU A 607 28.25 -65.49 -40.06
CA LEU A 607 29.20 -66.40 -39.38
C LEU A 607 30.53 -66.50 -40.15
N GLN A 608 30.49 -66.44 -41.49
CA GLN A 608 31.70 -66.47 -42.34
C GLN A 608 32.48 -65.15 -42.34
N SER A 609 31.84 -64.01 -42.09
CA SER A 609 32.50 -62.69 -41.97
C SER A 609 33.35 -62.52 -40.70
N SER A 610 33.37 -63.51 -39.81
CA SER A 610 34.22 -63.52 -38.61
C SER A 610 35.58 -64.22 -38.79
N GLU A 611 35.86 -64.87 -39.93
CA GLU A 611 37.11 -65.65 -40.13
C GLU A 611 38.05 -65.19 -41.26
N GLN A 612 37.77 -64.13 -42.00
CA GLN A 612 38.71 -63.63 -43.01
C GLN A 612 38.94 -62.12 -42.90
N GLY A 613 39.92 -61.77 -42.08
CA GLY A 613 40.70 -60.56 -42.26
C GLY A 613 41.63 -60.68 -43.47
N GLU A 614 42.03 -59.51 -43.97
CA GLU A 614 43.01 -59.28 -45.04
C GLU A 614 42.55 -59.58 -46.48
N ASN A 615 42.13 -58.55 -47.22
CA ASN A 615 43.02 -57.87 -48.17
C ASN A 615 42.30 -56.86 -49.08
N THR A 616 43.09 -55.86 -49.48
CA THR A 616 42.93 -54.91 -50.60
C THR A 616 42.05 -53.66 -50.44
N SER A 617 42.79 -52.55 -50.47
CA SER A 617 42.47 -51.12 -50.50
C SER A 617 42.04 -50.66 -51.93
N PRO A 618 42.01 -49.37 -52.27
CA PRO A 618 40.86 -48.46 -52.16
C PRO A 618 40.51 -47.81 -53.53
N GLY A 619 39.35 -47.17 -53.67
CA GLY A 619 39.13 -46.28 -54.81
C GLY A 619 37.68 -45.96 -55.13
N GLY A 620 37.22 -44.81 -54.64
CA GLY A 620 35.99 -44.16 -55.08
C GLY A 620 35.99 -42.71 -54.60
N ASP A 621 36.28 -41.79 -55.52
CA ASP A 621 36.26 -40.35 -55.26
C ASP A 621 34.83 -39.90 -54.88
N VAL A 622 34.67 -39.43 -53.64
CA VAL A 622 33.40 -38.87 -53.15
C VAL A 622 33.17 -37.52 -53.80
N THR A 623 32.00 -37.35 -54.42
CA THR A 623 31.68 -36.11 -55.12
C THR A 623 31.46 -34.94 -54.13
N PRO A 624 31.75 -33.68 -54.51
CA PRO A 624 31.60 -32.52 -53.61
C PRO A 624 30.16 -32.29 -53.12
N ASP A 625 29.17 -32.80 -53.84
CA ASP A 625 27.75 -32.68 -53.48
C ASP A 625 27.31 -33.75 -52.45
N GLU A 626 27.90 -34.96 -52.48
CA GLU A 626 27.68 -35.98 -51.45
C GLU A 626 28.29 -35.56 -50.10
N MET A 627 29.45 -34.92 -50.11
CA MET A 627 30.08 -34.35 -48.92
C MET A 627 29.22 -33.25 -48.27
N ARG A 628 28.55 -32.42 -49.08
CA ARG A 628 27.63 -31.37 -48.61
C ARG A 628 26.33 -31.93 -48.05
N GLN A 629 25.86 -33.07 -48.55
CA GLN A 629 24.70 -33.75 -47.99
C GLN A 629 25.02 -34.41 -46.66
N ILE A 630 26.18 -35.07 -46.54
CA ILE A 630 26.67 -35.67 -45.28
C ILE A 630 26.83 -34.59 -44.21
N GLU A 631 27.45 -33.45 -44.53
CA GLU A 631 27.62 -32.35 -43.57
C GLU A 631 26.28 -31.72 -43.14
N ARG A 632 25.26 -31.73 -44.01
CA ARG A 632 23.90 -31.30 -43.64
C ARG A 632 23.22 -32.26 -42.67
N ILE A 633 23.37 -33.57 -42.91
CA ILE A 633 22.79 -34.61 -42.07
C ILE A 633 23.44 -34.59 -40.68
N GLU A 634 24.77 -34.52 -40.61
CA GLU A 634 25.50 -34.42 -39.34
C GLU A 634 25.10 -33.17 -38.53
N ARG A 635 24.94 -32.02 -39.19
CA ARG A 635 24.47 -30.79 -38.50
C ARG A 635 23.04 -30.91 -37.98
N THR A 636 22.16 -31.64 -38.67
CA THR A 636 20.79 -31.87 -38.18
C THR A 636 20.75 -32.85 -37.02
N GLU A 637 21.58 -33.88 -37.03
CA GLU A 637 21.69 -34.85 -35.93
C GLU A 637 22.33 -34.24 -34.68
N GLU A 638 23.38 -33.42 -34.83
CA GLU A 638 23.97 -32.71 -33.69
C GLU A 638 22.97 -31.76 -33.03
N ARG A 639 22.12 -31.12 -33.84
CA ARG A 639 21.08 -30.23 -33.32
C ARG A 639 20.02 -31.02 -32.55
N GLN A 640 19.59 -32.17 -33.07
CA GLN A 640 18.63 -33.04 -32.39
C GLN A 640 19.19 -33.57 -31.06
N ARG A 641 20.45 -34.04 -31.03
CA ARG A 641 21.09 -34.48 -29.78
C ARG A 641 21.21 -33.37 -28.73
N ARG A 642 21.46 -32.13 -29.15
CA ARG A 642 21.49 -30.97 -28.23
C ARG A 642 20.11 -30.63 -27.67
N GLU A 643 19.08 -30.72 -28.51
CA GLU A 643 17.69 -30.48 -28.09
C GLU A 643 17.22 -31.58 -27.12
N GLU A 644 17.54 -32.85 -27.39
CA GLU A 644 17.27 -33.98 -26.48
C GLU A 644 18.01 -33.86 -25.14
N ALA A 645 19.29 -33.46 -25.16
CA ALA A 645 20.06 -33.22 -23.94
C ALA A 645 19.49 -32.08 -23.09
N GLN A 646 18.99 -31.00 -23.72
CA GLN A 646 18.31 -29.91 -23.00
C GLN A 646 17.00 -30.36 -22.39
N VAL A 647 16.20 -31.17 -23.10
CA VAL A 647 14.93 -31.70 -22.58
C VAL A 647 15.19 -32.64 -21.40
N ALA A 648 16.19 -33.52 -21.49
CA ALA A 648 16.59 -34.40 -20.38
C ALA A 648 17.04 -33.60 -19.14
N GLN A 649 17.80 -32.53 -19.32
CA GLN A 649 18.26 -31.68 -18.22
C GLN A 649 17.11 -30.93 -17.53
N ILE A 650 16.11 -30.47 -18.29
CA ILE A 650 14.91 -29.83 -17.75
C ILE A 650 14.05 -30.86 -16.99
N ALA A 651 13.92 -32.09 -17.50
CA ALA A 651 13.19 -33.16 -16.83
C ALA A 651 13.84 -33.53 -15.48
N GLN A 652 15.17 -33.62 -15.43
CA GLN A 652 15.90 -33.91 -14.20
C GLN A 652 15.74 -32.79 -13.15
N GLN A 653 15.79 -31.53 -13.56
CA GLN A 653 15.52 -30.39 -12.67
C GLN A 653 14.08 -30.38 -12.13
N GLN A 654 13.11 -30.81 -12.95
CA GLN A 654 11.71 -30.93 -12.50
C GLN A 654 11.53 -32.07 -11.51
N GLU A 655 12.20 -33.20 -11.71
CA GLU A 655 12.16 -34.34 -10.80
C GLU A 655 12.81 -34.01 -9.43
N GLU A 656 13.95 -33.31 -9.43
CA GLU A 656 14.59 -32.80 -8.22
C GLU A 656 13.70 -31.80 -7.47
N ALA A 657 13.04 -30.88 -8.20
CA ALA A 657 12.09 -29.93 -7.60
C ALA A 657 10.87 -30.65 -6.99
N GLN A 658 10.36 -31.70 -7.63
CA GLN A 658 9.26 -32.52 -7.11
C GLN A 658 9.69 -33.37 -5.91
N ALA A 659 10.93 -33.86 -5.89
CA ALA A 659 11.48 -34.56 -4.73
C ALA A 659 11.63 -33.62 -3.52
N CYS A 660 12.12 -32.40 -3.74
CA CYS A 660 12.22 -31.38 -2.69
C CYS A 660 10.84 -31.02 -2.10
N GLN A 661 9.83 -30.84 -2.95
CA GLN A 661 8.46 -30.58 -2.49
C GLN A 661 7.86 -31.75 -1.69
N ARG A 662 8.12 -32.99 -2.09
CA ARG A 662 7.68 -34.18 -1.34
C ARG A 662 8.33 -34.24 0.03
N GLN A 663 9.62 -33.93 0.12
CA GLN A 663 10.35 -33.93 1.39
C GLN A 663 9.84 -32.82 2.33
N GLU A 664 9.56 -31.62 1.81
CA GLU A 664 8.91 -30.55 2.59
C GLU A 664 7.51 -30.94 3.09
N GLU A 665 6.73 -31.68 2.30
CA GLU A 665 5.41 -32.16 2.71
C GLU A 665 5.50 -33.24 3.80
N GLU A 666 6.48 -34.13 3.71
CA GLU A 666 6.75 -35.12 4.77
C GLU A 666 7.19 -34.45 6.08
N ASP A 667 8.09 -33.46 6.01
CA ASP A 667 8.52 -32.69 7.18
C ASP A 667 7.34 -31.94 7.83
N LEU A 668 6.45 -31.36 7.02
CA LEU A 668 5.21 -30.72 7.50
C LEU A 668 4.28 -31.74 8.19
N ARG A 669 4.12 -32.95 7.63
CA ARG A 669 3.33 -34.01 8.26
C ARG A 669 3.93 -34.46 9.58
N LEU A 670 5.26 -34.56 9.66
CA LEU A 670 5.98 -34.92 10.88
C LEU A 670 5.84 -33.84 11.96
N ALA A 671 5.94 -32.56 11.58
CA ALA A 671 5.73 -31.42 12.49
C ALA A 671 4.29 -31.37 13.04
N ILE A 672 3.29 -31.64 12.21
CA ILE A 672 1.88 -31.74 12.63
C ILE A 672 1.70 -32.91 13.60
N ARG A 673 2.29 -34.07 13.32
CA ARG A 673 2.23 -35.25 14.20
C ARG A 673 2.89 -35.00 15.55
N LEU A 674 4.03 -34.32 15.58
CA LEU A 674 4.71 -33.93 16.83
C LEU A 674 3.88 -32.94 17.63
N SER A 675 3.23 -31.98 16.98
CA SER A 675 2.32 -31.02 17.65
C SER A 675 1.06 -31.69 18.20
N LEU A 676 0.57 -32.76 17.57
CA LEU A 676 -0.55 -33.56 18.08
C LEU A 676 -0.14 -34.46 19.26
N LEU A 677 1.10 -34.94 19.31
CA LEU A 677 1.61 -35.71 20.45
C LEU A 677 1.84 -34.82 21.69
N ASP A 678 2.19 -33.56 21.49
CA ASP A 678 2.37 -32.57 22.58
C ASP A 678 1.04 -32.08 23.20
N THR A 679 -0.11 -32.52 22.66
CA THR A 679 -1.45 -32.17 23.18
C THR A 679 -2.15 -33.34 23.90
N GLY A 680 -1.41 -34.39 24.28
CA GLY A 680 -1.92 -35.50 25.10
C GLY A 680 -2.11 -35.11 26.57
N ALA A 681 -3.37 -35.17 27.02
CA ALA A 681 -3.91 -34.85 28.34
C ALA A 681 -3.23 -35.53 29.58
N PRO A 682 -3.38 -34.95 30.79
CA PRO A 682 -2.81 -35.48 32.04
C PRO A 682 -3.59 -36.72 32.54
N PRO A 683 -2.98 -37.54 33.44
CA PRO A 683 -3.56 -38.81 33.87
C PRO A 683 -4.73 -38.59 34.86
N ALA A 684 -5.83 -39.29 34.63
CA ALA A 684 -6.94 -39.41 35.57
C ALA A 684 -6.49 -40.23 36.79
N GLN A 685 -6.35 -39.57 37.94
CA GLN A 685 -6.21 -40.23 39.24
C GLN A 685 -7.59 -40.65 39.75
N GLY A 686 -7.66 -41.90 40.21
CA GLY A 686 -8.88 -42.52 40.73
C GLY A 686 -9.31 -41.97 42.09
N SER A 687 -10.62 -42.02 42.31
CA SER A 687 -11.24 -41.97 43.64
C SER A 687 -12.16 -43.18 43.78
N SER A 688 -11.73 -44.15 44.57
CA SER A 688 -12.50 -45.28 45.06
C SER A 688 -13.30 -44.89 46.31
N ASP A 689 -14.55 -45.35 46.34
CA ASP A 689 -15.34 -45.80 47.51
C ASP A 689 -15.78 -44.74 48.53
N ASP A 690 -16.98 -44.75 49.12
CA ASP A 690 -18.08 -45.71 49.15
C ASP A 690 -19.31 -45.08 49.84
N ASN A 691 -20.45 -45.81 49.79
CA ASN A 691 -21.61 -45.78 50.70
C ASN A 691 -22.67 -44.66 50.56
N ARG A 692 -23.98 -44.90 50.63
CA ARG A 692 -24.85 -46.08 50.62
C ARG A 692 -26.31 -45.58 50.85
N ILE A 693 -27.29 -46.36 50.38
CA ILE A 693 -28.64 -46.55 50.95
C ILE A 693 -29.77 -45.56 50.56
N ASN A 694 -30.77 -46.15 49.88
CA ASN A 694 -32.22 -45.94 49.95
C ASN A 694 -32.77 -44.85 50.91
N ASN A 695 -33.45 -43.85 50.37
CA ASN A 695 -34.92 -43.75 50.33
C ASN A 695 -35.35 -42.57 49.45
#